data_AF-A0A7J7U6P7-F1
#
_entry.id   AF-A0A7J7U6P7-F1
#
_cell.length_a   1.000
_cell.length_b   1.000
_cell.length_c   1.000
_cell.angle_alpha   90.00
_cell.angle_beta   90.00
_cell.angle_gamma   90.00
#
_symmetry.space_group_name_H-M   'P 1'
#
loop_
_entity.id
_entity.type
_entity.pdbx_description
1 polymer ?
#
loop_
_entity_poly.entity_id
_entity_poly.type
_entity_poly.pdbx_seq_one_letter_code
_entity_poly.pdbx_strand_id
1 'polypeptide(L)'
;MDQLPPAHLPLGMGPRLRCPNVSLQKLPEQWLRNVLEEIKCSDPSSKLCATRRSAGIPFYIQALLASEPKKGKMDLLKTTMKELISLAGPTDDSQSTVPQVHALNILRALFRDTRLGENIIPYVADGAKAAILGFTSPVWAVRNSSTLLFSTLITRIFGVKRGKDELFKKNTMTGSEFFSRFPELYPFLLKQLEAVSNTVDSDIGELNRQPSMFLLLLVLGRLYPSPMDGTCSALSMAPFIPFIMRCGNSPVYRSREMAARALVPFVMRDEIPATVQTLLAKLPNCTDQCFRQNHIHGTLLQVFHLLQAFSDSKHRMNAHFQQELADVAVCTTAKLWLAKRQNPCLVTRAVYIDILFLLTRCLDKPTKGNQPVLEHLGIWEEVRNIISRSELITGFPYTFTVPGLPQYLQSLTKLAIAAVWAVAVQPGEQTRDVPISFSQLLESSFPDVRLLTLEALLERFSAAASGLGEKELPPLLWNMGGTFLMLAMKENHPECFCKILKILHCMDPSEWLHQTEHCIHLTPKEFLNWTMDIASNERSEIQSAALRLASKVIVHHMRTSEETRDSMAPKLKQWVQLVVSSCGDHLPTESRLATAEVLTSTTPFFLTNPHPVLGLQDTLALWRCVLTLLQSEEPAVRDAATETVTTAMSQGNTCRSTEFAFCQVDASIALDMALVVLCDLLQQWNQLAPALPVLLGWLLGEGDDLMVCVESEHQVEEDYLFEKAEINFWAETLIFVKYLYKNLYHLLSKSSWHPLSPERLCHLQRTASEQCHLLSQLLKELPPPAAFLKTVEFTRLRIQEERTLACLRLLAFLEGKEGENTLVPSAADSPAEANQLTLPGTEMAC
;
A
#
# COMPACT_ATOMS: atom_id res chain seq x y z
N MET A 1 -13.41 1.22 -55.85
CA MET A 1 -12.58 2.34 -55.30
C MET A 1 -12.76 2.22 -53.80
N ASP A 2 -11.99 1.31 -53.23
CA ASP A 2 -12.22 0.73 -51.91
C ASP A 2 -11.10 1.21 -51.00
N GLN A 3 -11.37 2.27 -50.25
CA GLN A 3 -10.50 2.71 -49.17
C GLN A 3 -11.11 2.27 -47.85
N LEU A 4 -10.39 1.42 -47.11
CA LEU A 4 -10.63 1.17 -45.69
C LEU A 4 -10.66 2.52 -44.93
N PRO A 5 -11.62 2.74 -44.02
CA PRO A 5 -11.66 3.97 -43.24
C PRO A 5 -10.46 4.05 -42.28
N PRO A 6 -9.95 5.27 -42.00
CA PRO A 6 -8.81 5.48 -41.11
C PRO A 6 -9.12 5.02 -39.67
N ALA A 7 -8.10 4.46 -39.01
CA ALA A 7 -8.14 3.81 -37.69
C ALA A 7 -8.41 4.77 -36.48
N HIS A 8 -9.07 5.91 -36.68
CA HIS A 8 -9.20 6.98 -35.67
C HIS A 8 -10.64 7.27 -35.18
N LEU A 9 -11.62 6.40 -35.40
CA LEU A 9 -13.00 6.63 -34.91
C LEU A 9 -13.56 5.42 -34.12
N PRO A 10 -13.40 5.38 -32.78
CA PRO A 10 -14.02 4.35 -31.94
C PRO A 10 -15.46 4.66 -31.51
N LEU A 11 -16.04 5.82 -31.82
CA LEU A 11 -17.25 6.33 -31.14
C LEU A 11 -18.61 6.11 -31.85
N GLY A 12 -18.71 5.33 -32.92
CA GLY A 12 -19.97 5.26 -33.71
C GLY A 12 -20.45 3.89 -34.24
N MET A 13 -19.83 2.76 -33.87
CA MET A 13 -20.10 1.46 -34.52
C MET A 13 -21.27 0.65 -33.91
N GLY A 14 -21.58 0.84 -32.62
CA GLY A 14 -22.63 0.11 -31.90
C GLY A 14 -24.06 0.19 -32.49
N PRO A 15 -24.50 1.29 -33.15
CA PRO A 15 -25.86 1.40 -33.68
C PRO A 15 -26.14 0.58 -34.95
N ARG A 16 -25.12 0.11 -35.69
CA ARG A 16 -25.34 -0.51 -37.01
C ARG A 16 -25.74 -1.99 -36.97
N LEU A 17 -25.31 -2.74 -35.96
CA LEU A 17 -25.78 -4.13 -35.71
C LEU A 17 -27.24 -4.19 -35.23
N ARG A 18 -27.81 -3.06 -34.79
CA ARG A 18 -29.20 -2.92 -34.36
C ARG A 18 -30.07 -2.16 -35.38
N CYS A 19 -29.52 -1.84 -36.55
CA CYS A 19 -30.23 -1.12 -37.60
C CYS A 19 -31.30 -2.04 -38.23
N PRO A 20 -32.53 -1.57 -38.49
CA PRO A 20 -33.58 -2.39 -39.13
C PRO A 20 -33.25 -2.80 -40.58
N ASN A 21 -32.24 -2.18 -41.20
CA ASN A 21 -31.87 -2.42 -42.58
C ASN A 21 -30.94 -3.63 -42.74
N VAL A 22 -31.46 -4.68 -43.38
CA VAL A 22 -30.78 -5.97 -43.58
C VAL A 22 -29.45 -5.85 -44.34
N SER A 23 -29.28 -4.86 -45.23
CA SER A 23 -28.01 -4.68 -45.95
C SER A 23 -26.91 -4.12 -45.04
N LEU A 24 -27.25 -3.25 -44.10
CA LEU A 24 -26.31 -2.64 -43.14
C LEU A 24 -25.96 -3.60 -41.99
N GLN A 25 -26.86 -4.54 -41.65
CA GLN A 25 -26.58 -5.59 -40.67
C GLN A 25 -25.48 -6.57 -41.10
N LYS A 26 -25.24 -6.74 -42.41
CA LYS A 26 -24.21 -7.65 -42.95
C LYS A 26 -22.80 -7.04 -43.00
N LEU A 27 -22.67 -5.71 -42.91
CA LEU A 27 -21.38 -5.02 -43.04
C LEU A 27 -20.38 -5.40 -41.94
N PRO A 28 -20.76 -5.49 -40.64
CA PRO A 28 -19.84 -5.88 -39.58
C PRO A 28 -19.27 -7.29 -39.76
N GLU A 29 -20.07 -8.23 -40.25
CA GLU A 29 -19.60 -9.58 -40.61
C GLU A 29 -18.60 -9.53 -41.76
N GLN A 30 -18.90 -8.76 -42.81
CA GLN A 30 -18.01 -8.61 -43.96
C GLN A 30 -16.68 -7.96 -43.57
N TRP A 31 -16.71 -6.91 -42.75
CA TRP A 31 -15.51 -6.25 -42.26
C TRP A 31 -14.65 -7.17 -41.38
N LEU A 32 -15.30 -7.93 -40.49
CA LEU A 32 -14.62 -8.90 -39.64
C LEU A 32 -13.92 -9.97 -40.47
N ARG A 33 -14.60 -10.54 -41.48
CA ARG A 33 -14.01 -11.51 -42.41
C ARG A 33 -12.84 -10.91 -43.18
N ASN A 34 -12.98 -9.70 -43.73
CA ASN A 34 -11.91 -9.05 -44.48
C ASN A 34 -10.65 -8.83 -43.63
N VAL A 35 -10.81 -8.37 -42.39
CA VAL A 35 -9.67 -8.14 -41.48
C VAL A 35 -9.04 -9.47 -41.06
N LEU A 36 -9.83 -10.51 -40.82
CA LEU A 36 -9.30 -11.85 -40.49
C LEU A 36 -8.51 -12.46 -41.66
N GLU A 37 -8.98 -12.31 -42.90
CA GLU A 37 -8.21 -12.72 -44.09
C GLU A 37 -6.92 -11.92 -44.25
N GLU A 38 -6.94 -10.61 -43.99
CA GLU A 38 -5.73 -9.78 -44.00
C GLU A 38 -4.69 -10.24 -42.96
N ILE A 39 -5.14 -10.69 -41.78
CA ILE A 39 -4.25 -11.24 -40.74
C ILE A 39 -3.62 -12.58 -41.17
N LYS A 40 -4.34 -13.40 -41.94
CA LYS A 40 -3.81 -14.69 -42.46
C LYS A 40 -2.77 -14.49 -43.55
N CYS A 41 -2.95 -13.49 -44.41
CA CYS A 41 -2.06 -13.24 -45.54
C CYS A 41 -0.68 -12.77 -45.06
N SER A 42 0.32 -13.63 -45.22
CA SER A 42 1.73 -13.33 -44.92
C SER A 42 2.46 -12.64 -46.08
N ASP A 43 1.78 -11.77 -46.83
CA ASP A 43 2.35 -11.11 -48.00
C ASP A 43 3.41 -10.06 -47.54
N PRO A 44 4.65 -10.10 -48.06
CA PRO A 44 5.65 -9.04 -47.87
C PRO A 44 5.17 -7.64 -48.31
N SER A 45 4.15 -7.56 -49.17
CA SER A 45 3.48 -6.32 -49.58
C SER A 45 2.37 -5.85 -48.62
N SER A 46 1.99 -6.67 -47.63
CA SER A 46 0.93 -6.35 -46.68
C SER A 46 1.33 -5.18 -45.78
N LYS A 47 0.38 -4.30 -45.49
CA LYS A 47 0.61 -3.06 -44.72
C LYS A 47 0.66 -3.30 -43.20
N LEU A 48 0.47 -4.54 -42.74
CA LEU A 48 0.37 -4.92 -41.33
C LEU A 48 1.71 -5.46 -40.83
N CYS A 49 2.39 -4.70 -39.98
CA CYS A 49 3.57 -5.17 -39.25
C CYS A 49 3.23 -5.49 -37.79
N ALA A 50 4.00 -6.41 -37.19
CA ALA A 50 3.77 -6.96 -35.87
C ALA A 50 3.74 -5.94 -34.70
N THR A 51 4.25 -4.70 -34.86
CA THR A 51 4.55 -3.85 -33.70
C THR A 51 4.18 -2.35 -33.78
N ARG A 52 3.73 -1.78 -34.92
CA ARG A 52 3.31 -0.35 -34.95
C ARG A 52 1.97 -0.04 -35.64
N ARG A 53 1.64 -0.67 -36.78
CA ARG A 53 0.39 -0.37 -37.51
C ARG A 53 -0.81 -1.24 -37.11
N SER A 54 -0.56 -2.37 -36.47
CA SER A 54 -1.56 -3.34 -36.03
C SER A 54 -2.12 -3.07 -34.63
N ALA A 55 -1.67 -2.02 -33.92
CA ALA A 55 -2.10 -1.71 -32.56
C ALA A 55 -3.62 -1.44 -32.45
N GLY A 56 -4.25 -0.93 -33.51
CA GLY A 56 -5.69 -0.69 -33.57
C GLY A 56 -6.54 -1.91 -33.92
N ILE A 57 -5.97 -2.96 -34.52
CA ILE A 57 -6.72 -4.14 -35.00
C ILE A 57 -7.39 -4.90 -33.84
N PRO A 58 -6.72 -5.18 -32.71
CA PRO A 58 -7.37 -5.83 -31.57
C PRO A 58 -8.61 -5.05 -31.10
N PHE A 59 -8.51 -3.72 -31.00
CA PHE A 59 -9.62 -2.86 -30.57
C PHE A 59 -10.74 -2.77 -31.60
N TYR A 60 -10.39 -2.80 -32.89
CA TYR A 60 -11.36 -2.83 -33.99
C TYR A 60 -12.21 -4.10 -33.95
N ILE A 61 -11.56 -5.27 -33.90
CA ILE A 61 -12.25 -6.57 -33.80
C ILE A 61 -13.06 -6.65 -32.49
N GLN A 62 -12.48 -6.18 -31.39
CA GLN A 62 -13.15 -6.10 -30.10
C GLN A 62 -14.43 -5.25 -30.16
N ALA A 63 -14.40 -4.09 -30.83
CA ALA A 63 -15.57 -3.23 -30.99
C ALA A 63 -16.68 -3.88 -31.82
N LEU A 64 -16.32 -4.59 -32.90
CA LEU A 64 -17.29 -5.32 -33.73
C LEU A 64 -17.96 -6.45 -32.93
N LEU A 65 -17.16 -7.27 -32.24
CA LEU A 65 -17.67 -8.41 -31.48
C LEU A 65 -18.45 -8.00 -30.24
N ALA A 66 -18.02 -6.96 -29.52
CA ALA A 66 -18.75 -6.45 -28.35
C ALA A 66 -20.10 -5.82 -28.72
N SER A 67 -20.28 -5.44 -29.99
CA SER A 67 -21.53 -4.87 -30.51
C SER A 67 -22.52 -5.94 -30.99
N GLU A 68 -22.12 -7.22 -31.03
CA GLU A 68 -22.99 -8.33 -31.45
C GLU A 68 -24.18 -8.50 -30.47
N PRO A 69 -25.43 -8.62 -30.95
CA PRO A 69 -26.60 -8.80 -30.09
C PRO A 69 -26.52 -10.06 -29.22
N LYS A 70 -26.50 -9.88 -27.88
CA LYS A 70 -26.38 -11.00 -26.92
C LYS A 70 -27.56 -11.97 -26.87
N LYS A 71 -28.72 -11.59 -27.44
CA LYS A 71 -29.91 -12.46 -27.54
C LYS A 71 -29.83 -13.47 -28.70
N GLY A 72 -28.83 -13.35 -29.59
CA GLY A 72 -28.59 -14.29 -30.70
C GLY A 72 -27.56 -15.37 -30.35
N LYS A 73 -27.24 -16.25 -31.31
CA LYS A 73 -26.29 -17.37 -31.12
C LYS A 73 -24.82 -16.94 -30.96
N MET A 74 -24.49 -15.65 -31.06
CA MET A 74 -23.12 -15.13 -31.07
C MET A 74 -22.22 -15.82 -32.12
N ASP A 75 -22.72 -15.96 -33.35
CA ASP A 75 -22.06 -16.74 -34.39
C ASP A 75 -20.78 -16.05 -34.89
N LEU A 76 -20.71 -14.71 -34.85
CA LEU A 76 -19.49 -13.97 -35.23
C LEU A 76 -18.39 -14.19 -34.20
N LEU A 77 -18.69 -13.99 -32.91
CA LEU A 77 -17.76 -14.30 -31.83
C LEU A 77 -17.27 -15.75 -31.90
N LYS A 78 -18.18 -16.71 -32.11
CA LYS A 78 -17.83 -18.14 -32.18
C LYS A 78 -16.86 -18.46 -33.31
N THR A 79 -17.15 -17.93 -34.51
CA THR A 79 -16.33 -18.18 -35.70
C THR A 79 -14.96 -17.53 -35.55
N THR A 80 -14.93 -16.26 -35.13
CA THR A 80 -13.68 -15.52 -34.92
C THR A 80 -12.81 -16.15 -33.83
N MET A 81 -13.38 -16.58 -32.70
CA MET A 81 -12.59 -17.23 -31.65
C MET A 81 -11.96 -18.54 -32.13
N LYS A 82 -12.71 -19.40 -32.84
CA LYS A 82 -12.16 -20.64 -33.41
C LYS A 82 -11.00 -20.37 -34.36
N GLU A 83 -11.16 -19.39 -35.23
CA GLU A 83 -10.16 -19.02 -36.22
C GLU A 83 -8.90 -18.44 -35.59
N LEU A 84 -9.06 -17.51 -34.64
CA LEU A 84 -7.94 -16.91 -33.90
C LEU A 84 -7.20 -17.94 -33.04
N ILE A 85 -7.90 -18.88 -32.40
CA ILE A 85 -7.28 -19.97 -31.64
C ILE A 85 -6.44 -20.86 -32.57
N SER A 86 -6.98 -21.20 -33.74
CA SER A 86 -6.25 -21.98 -34.74
C SER A 86 -4.99 -21.26 -35.21
N LEU A 87 -5.06 -19.94 -35.44
CA LEU A 87 -3.90 -19.13 -35.85
C LEU A 87 -2.87 -18.92 -34.74
N ALA A 88 -3.29 -18.96 -33.47
CA ALA A 88 -2.41 -18.80 -32.32
C ALA A 88 -1.60 -20.07 -32.00
N GLY A 89 -2.02 -21.24 -32.50
CA GLY A 89 -1.33 -22.51 -32.33
C GLY A 89 0.08 -22.53 -32.94
N PRO A 90 0.93 -23.50 -32.56
CA PRO A 90 2.24 -23.68 -33.18
C PRO A 90 2.09 -24.10 -34.65
N THR A 91 2.87 -23.49 -35.54
CA THR A 91 2.89 -23.78 -36.98
C THR A 91 4.16 -24.53 -37.35
N ASP A 92 4.04 -25.66 -38.07
CA ASP A 92 5.19 -26.43 -38.57
C ASP A 92 5.87 -25.77 -39.80
N ASP A 93 5.16 -24.86 -40.49
CA ASP A 93 5.62 -24.23 -41.73
C ASP A 93 6.33 -22.87 -41.50
N SER A 94 7.58 -22.81 -41.94
CA SER A 94 8.59 -21.81 -41.61
C SER A 94 8.53 -20.48 -42.38
N GLN A 95 7.38 -20.02 -42.88
CA GLN A 95 7.35 -18.80 -43.73
C GLN A 95 7.05 -17.49 -42.98
N SER A 96 6.20 -17.47 -41.94
CA SER A 96 5.95 -16.27 -41.13
C SER A 96 5.26 -16.57 -39.80
N THR A 97 5.73 -15.96 -38.71
CA THR A 97 5.08 -16.00 -37.38
C THR A 97 4.21 -14.76 -37.10
N VAL A 98 4.08 -13.87 -38.09
CA VAL A 98 3.31 -12.62 -37.96
C VAL A 98 1.81 -12.89 -37.72
N PRO A 99 1.13 -13.80 -38.44
CA PRO A 99 -0.27 -14.13 -38.15
C PRO A 99 -0.48 -14.64 -36.72
N GLN A 100 0.44 -15.48 -36.22
CA GLN A 100 0.40 -16.01 -34.86
C GLN A 100 0.50 -14.88 -33.81
N VAL A 101 1.44 -13.94 -34.00
CA VAL A 101 1.60 -12.77 -33.14
C VAL A 101 0.34 -11.89 -33.13
N HIS A 102 -0.28 -11.66 -34.29
CA HIS A 102 -1.53 -10.91 -34.36
C HIS A 102 -2.67 -11.65 -33.65
N ALA A 103 -2.83 -12.95 -33.89
CA ALA A 103 -3.85 -13.75 -33.25
C ALA A 103 -3.74 -13.73 -31.72
N LEU A 104 -2.53 -13.92 -31.17
CA LEU A 104 -2.28 -13.84 -29.73
C LEU A 104 -2.64 -12.47 -29.13
N ASN A 105 -2.32 -11.38 -29.83
CA ASN A 105 -2.63 -10.02 -29.37
C ASN A 105 -4.12 -9.65 -29.49
N ILE A 106 -4.82 -10.18 -30.50
CA ILE A 106 -6.27 -10.01 -30.64
C ILE A 106 -6.99 -10.81 -29.57
N LEU A 107 -6.63 -12.08 -29.37
CA LEU A 107 -7.16 -12.90 -28.27
C LEU A 107 -6.98 -12.21 -26.92
N ARG A 108 -5.80 -11.59 -26.69
CA ARG A 108 -5.55 -10.82 -25.48
C ARG A 108 -6.56 -9.69 -25.28
N ALA A 109 -6.85 -8.90 -26.32
CA ALA A 109 -7.84 -7.83 -26.22
C ALA A 109 -9.26 -8.37 -25.95
N LEU A 110 -9.64 -9.48 -26.59
CA LEU A 110 -10.94 -10.11 -26.39
C LEU A 110 -11.11 -10.67 -24.98
N PHE A 111 -10.12 -11.38 -24.43
CA PHE A 111 -10.20 -11.90 -23.06
C PHE A 111 -10.19 -10.79 -21.99
N ARG A 112 -9.63 -9.62 -22.30
CA ARG A 112 -9.63 -8.44 -21.42
C ARG A 112 -10.97 -7.70 -21.43
N ASP A 113 -11.77 -7.82 -22.50
CA ASP A 113 -13.03 -7.08 -22.62
C ASP A 113 -14.10 -7.60 -21.65
N THR A 114 -14.53 -6.74 -20.74
CA THR A 114 -15.59 -7.05 -19.78
C THR A 114 -16.97 -7.15 -20.44
N ARG A 115 -17.19 -6.48 -21.57
CA ARG A 115 -18.48 -6.46 -22.29
C ARG A 115 -18.83 -7.83 -22.88
N LEU A 116 -17.83 -8.64 -23.24
CA LEU A 116 -18.04 -10.00 -23.76
C LEU A 116 -18.52 -10.97 -22.67
N GLY A 117 -18.25 -10.69 -21.39
CA GLY A 117 -18.80 -11.43 -20.24
C GLY A 117 -18.59 -12.94 -20.33
N GLU A 118 -19.59 -13.73 -19.94
CA GLU A 118 -19.49 -15.20 -19.93
C GLU A 118 -19.34 -15.84 -21.32
N ASN A 119 -19.63 -15.11 -22.41
CA ASN A 119 -19.57 -15.65 -23.77
C ASN A 119 -18.15 -16.00 -24.22
N ILE A 120 -17.12 -15.45 -23.55
CA ILE A 120 -15.71 -15.74 -23.85
C ILE A 120 -15.18 -16.97 -23.08
N ILE A 121 -15.87 -17.40 -22.02
CA ILE A 121 -15.42 -18.47 -21.11
C ILE A 121 -15.18 -19.81 -21.82
N PRO A 122 -16.01 -20.27 -22.77
CA PRO A 122 -15.77 -21.52 -23.48
C PRO A 122 -14.43 -21.60 -24.21
N TYR A 123 -13.80 -20.45 -24.51
CA TYR A 123 -12.55 -20.36 -25.26
C TYR A 123 -11.31 -20.17 -24.38
N VAL A 124 -11.49 -19.99 -23.07
CA VAL A 124 -10.40 -19.71 -22.14
C VAL A 124 -9.40 -20.87 -22.08
N ALA A 125 -9.89 -22.11 -22.10
CA ALA A 125 -9.03 -23.30 -22.09
C ALA A 125 -8.10 -23.34 -23.31
N ASP A 126 -8.64 -23.14 -24.51
CA ASP A 126 -7.84 -23.15 -25.74
C ASP A 126 -6.90 -21.94 -25.85
N GLY A 127 -7.36 -20.76 -25.38
CA GLY A 127 -6.51 -19.59 -25.26
C GLY A 127 -5.31 -19.83 -24.33
N ALA A 128 -5.52 -20.53 -23.20
CA ALA A 128 -4.45 -20.89 -22.27
C ALA A 128 -3.48 -21.91 -22.87
N LYS A 129 -3.98 -22.92 -23.59
CA LYS A 129 -3.12 -23.87 -24.33
C LYS A 129 -2.27 -23.15 -25.36
N ALA A 130 -2.87 -22.27 -26.17
CA ALA A 130 -2.16 -21.49 -27.18
C ALA A 130 -1.07 -20.61 -26.56
N ALA A 131 -1.37 -19.93 -25.46
CA ALA A 131 -0.37 -19.15 -24.73
C ALA A 131 0.80 -20.02 -24.24
N ILE A 132 0.52 -21.14 -23.56
CA ILE A 132 1.55 -22.05 -23.02
C ILE A 132 2.44 -22.64 -24.13
N LEU A 133 1.85 -23.05 -25.26
CA LEU A 133 2.60 -23.55 -26.42
C LEU A 133 3.41 -22.43 -27.10
N GLY A 134 2.88 -21.21 -27.18
CA GLY A 134 3.59 -20.08 -27.76
C GLY A 134 4.86 -19.69 -26.99
N PHE A 135 4.95 -20.04 -25.70
CA PHE A 135 6.16 -19.83 -24.90
C PHE A 135 7.34 -20.72 -25.25
N THR A 136 7.09 -21.90 -25.84
CA THR A 136 8.13 -22.79 -26.33
C THR A 136 8.61 -22.40 -27.74
N SER A 137 8.04 -21.34 -28.33
CA SER A 137 8.45 -20.85 -29.64
C SER A 137 9.89 -20.33 -29.63
N PRO A 138 10.70 -20.65 -30.66
CA PRO A 138 12.03 -20.04 -30.82
C PRO A 138 11.95 -18.52 -31.11
N VAL A 139 10.79 -18.03 -31.57
CA VAL A 139 10.60 -16.63 -31.96
C VAL A 139 10.23 -15.76 -30.75
N TRP A 140 11.05 -14.74 -30.47
CA TRP A 140 10.85 -13.83 -29.34
C TRP A 140 9.49 -13.10 -29.37
N ALA A 141 9.04 -12.64 -30.55
CA ALA A 141 7.77 -11.92 -30.69
C ALA A 141 6.55 -12.79 -30.30
N VAL A 142 6.59 -14.08 -30.61
CA VAL A 142 5.56 -15.07 -30.22
C VAL A 142 5.59 -15.28 -28.70
N ARG A 143 6.78 -15.46 -28.11
CA ARG A 143 6.93 -15.59 -26.64
C ARG A 143 6.39 -14.37 -25.89
N ASN A 144 6.72 -13.16 -26.35
CA ASN A 144 6.25 -11.92 -25.75
C ASN A 144 4.71 -11.80 -25.84
N SER A 145 4.14 -12.04 -27.02
CA SER A 145 2.68 -11.97 -27.22
C SER A 145 1.94 -13.03 -26.39
N SER A 146 2.52 -14.23 -26.28
CA SER A 146 2.02 -15.31 -25.43
C SER A 146 2.06 -14.95 -23.94
N THR A 147 3.09 -14.22 -23.49
CA THR A 147 3.19 -13.69 -22.12
C THR A 147 2.06 -12.74 -21.79
N LEU A 148 1.79 -11.81 -22.71
CA LEU A 148 0.73 -10.82 -22.53
C LEU A 148 -0.65 -11.46 -22.56
N LEU A 149 -0.87 -12.45 -23.43
CA LEU A 149 -2.10 -13.25 -23.47
C LEU A 149 -2.28 -14.04 -22.16
N PHE A 150 -1.24 -14.75 -21.72
CA PHE A 150 -1.26 -15.55 -20.49
C PHE A 150 -1.60 -14.69 -19.26
N SER A 151 -0.95 -13.52 -19.09
CA SER A 151 -1.24 -12.59 -17.99
C SER A 151 -2.71 -12.14 -17.97
N THR A 152 -3.29 -11.91 -19.16
CA THR A 152 -4.70 -11.55 -19.30
C THR A 152 -5.62 -12.70 -18.95
N LEU A 153 -5.33 -13.91 -19.41
CA LEU A 153 -6.09 -15.13 -19.10
C LEU A 153 -6.05 -15.46 -17.60
N ILE A 154 -4.89 -15.32 -16.98
CA ILE A 154 -4.72 -15.49 -15.54
C ILE A 154 -5.61 -14.51 -14.76
N THR A 155 -5.67 -13.25 -15.17
CA THR A 155 -6.58 -12.26 -14.58
C THR A 155 -8.05 -12.60 -14.86
N ARG A 156 -8.36 -13.17 -16.02
CA ARG A 156 -9.72 -13.57 -16.40
C ARG A 156 -10.22 -14.79 -15.62
N ILE A 157 -9.33 -15.74 -15.33
CA ILE A 157 -9.63 -16.97 -14.60
C ILE A 157 -9.73 -16.68 -13.10
N PHE A 158 -8.74 -15.98 -12.53
CA PHE A 158 -8.57 -15.85 -11.08
C PHE A 158 -8.96 -14.47 -10.52
N GLY A 159 -9.24 -13.46 -11.36
CA GLY A 159 -9.53 -12.09 -10.93
C GLY A 159 -8.32 -11.16 -10.87
N VAL A 160 -8.58 -9.89 -10.53
CA VAL A 160 -7.57 -8.81 -10.52
C VAL A 160 -6.74 -8.83 -9.23
N LYS A 161 -5.43 -8.60 -9.37
CA LYS A 161 -4.49 -8.46 -8.24
C LYS A 161 -4.91 -7.30 -7.33
N ARG A 162 -5.27 -7.58 -6.08
CA ARG A 162 -5.51 -6.58 -5.02
C ARG A 162 -4.52 -6.86 -3.88
N GLY A 163 -3.34 -6.23 -3.93
CA GLY A 163 -2.27 -6.39 -2.92
C GLY A 163 -0.89 -6.72 -3.51
N LYS A 164 0.18 -6.64 -2.70
CA LYS A 164 1.56 -6.93 -3.13
C LYS A 164 1.82 -8.43 -3.38
N ASP A 165 1.22 -9.33 -2.59
CA ASP A 165 1.41 -10.78 -2.73
C ASP A 165 0.58 -11.42 -3.85
N GLU A 166 1.23 -12.26 -4.67
CA GLU A 166 0.61 -12.93 -5.83
C GLU A 166 -0.41 -14.02 -5.47
N LEU A 167 -0.43 -14.49 -4.22
CA LEU A 167 -1.19 -15.67 -3.76
C LEU A 167 -2.24 -15.33 -2.69
N PHE A 168 -2.71 -14.07 -2.63
CA PHE A 168 -3.84 -13.72 -1.76
C PHE A 168 -5.03 -14.64 -2.04
N LYS A 169 -5.64 -15.22 -0.99
CA LYS A 169 -6.78 -16.17 -1.05
C LYS A 169 -7.95 -15.73 -1.95
N LYS A 170 -8.07 -14.44 -2.25
CA LYS A 170 -9.12 -13.87 -3.10
C LYS A 170 -8.87 -14.04 -4.61
N ASN A 171 -7.64 -14.41 -5.02
CA ASN A 171 -7.24 -14.62 -6.41
C ASN A 171 -6.78 -16.07 -6.69
N THR A 172 -7.39 -17.01 -5.97
CA THR A 172 -7.10 -18.44 -6.04
C THR A 172 -8.42 -19.21 -6.09
N MET A 173 -8.45 -20.39 -6.71
CA MET A 173 -9.63 -21.27 -6.73
C MET A 173 -9.22 -22.71 -6.39
N THR A 174 -10.17 -23.59 -6.07
CA THR A 174 -9.84 -25.01 -5.84
C THR A 174 -9.41 -25.70 -7.13
N GLY A 175 -8.62 -26.77 -7.02
CA GLY A 175 -8.31 -27.62 -8.17
C GLY A 175 -9.59 -28.19 -8.82
N SER A 176 -10.52 -28.69 -8.00
CA SER A 176 -11.81 -29.18 -8.46
C SER A 176 -12.62 -28.13 -9.23
N GLU A 177 -12.73 -26.90 -8.74
CA GLU A 177 -13.44 -25.81 -9.44
C GLU A 177 -12.75 -25.45 -10.76
N PHE A 178 -11.43 -25.31 -10.74
CA PHE A 178 -10.65 -24.96 -11.94
C PHE A 178 -10.81 -26.00 -13.05
N PHE A 179 -10.64 -27.28 -12.72
CA PHE A 179 -10.73 -28.36 -13.71
C PHE A 179 -12.18 -28.74 -14.06
N SER A 180 -13.16 -28.48 -13.19
CA SER A 180 -14.58 -28.60 -13.56
C SER A 180 -14.99 -27.51 -14.55
N ARG A 181 -14.45 -26.29 -14.40
CA ARG A 181 -14.70 -25.17 -15.31
C ARG A 181 -13.93 -25.31 -16.63
N PHE A 182 -12.73 -25.89 -16.59
CA PHE A 182 -11.83 -26.05 -17.75
C PHE A 182 -11.26 -27.48 -17.85
N PRO A 183 -12.08 -28.49 -18.15
CA PRO A 183 -11.69 -29.91 -18.06
C PRO A 183 -10.52 -30.29 -18.98
N GLU A 184 -10.46 -29.71 -20.17
CA GLU A 184 -9.40 -30.00 -21.14
C GLU A 184 -8.01 -29.53 -20.69
N LEU A 185 -7.92 -28.62 -19.71
CA LEU A 185 -6.65 -28.18 -19.17
C LEU A 185 -5.99 -29.23 -18.27
N TYR A 186 -6.75 -30.16 -17.68
CA TYR A 186 -6.18 -31.20 -16.81
C TYR A 186 -5.16 -32.08 -17.56
N PRO A 187 -5.54 -32.84 -18.62
CA PRO A 187 -4.60 -33.71 -19.32
C PRO A 187 -3.51 -32.91 -20.05
N PHE A 188 -3.82 -31.69 -20.49
CA PHE A 188 -2.86 -30.81 -21.14
C PHE A 188 -1.75 -30.35 -20.18
N LEU A 189 -2.11 -29.78 -19.03
CA LEU A 189 -1.15 -29.27 -18.05
C LEU A 189 -0.30 -30.41 -17.49
N LEU A 190 -0.90 -31.58 -17.23
CA LEU A 190 -0.16 -32.73 -16.74
C LEU A 190 0.91 -33.20 -17.75
N LYS A 191 0.53 -33.34 -19.02
CA LYS A 191 1.46 -33.72 -20.10
C LYS A 191 2.58 -32.69 -20.29
N GLN A 192 2.25 -31.39 -20.27
CA GLN A 192 3.25 -30.33 -20.40
C GLN A 192 4.22 -30.30 -19.20
N LEU A 193 3.70 -30.51 -17.98
CA LEU A 193 4.52 -30.55 -16.78
C LEU A 193 5.44 -31.78 -16.76
N GLU A 194 4.95 -32.95 -17.16
CA GLU A 194 5.76 -34.16 -17.30
C GLU A 194 6.93 -33.93 -18.26
N ALA A 195 6.66 -33.43 -19.48
CA ALA A 195 7.68 -33.16 -20.49
C ALA A 195 8.78 -32.20 -19.99
N VAL A 196 8.36 -31.14 -19.29
CA VAL A 196 9.25 -30.13 -18.72
C VAL A 196 10.03 -30.66 -17.50
N SER A 197 9.43 -31.52 -16.70
CA SER A 197 10.10 -32.10 -15.52
C SER A 197 11.21 -33.09 -15.91
N ASN A 198 11.04 -33.81 -17.03
CA ASN A 198 11.98 -34.81 -17.50
C ASN A 198 13.31 -34.22 -18.01
N THR A 199 13.33 -32.94 -18.36
CA THR A 199 14.51 -32.22 -18.82
C THR A 199 15.28 -31.50 -17.71
N VAL A 200 14.76 -31.50 -16.47
CA VAL A 200 15.39 -30.75 -15.36
C VAL A 200 16.79 -31.27 -15.01
N ASP A 201 17.02 -32.57 -15.20
CA ASP A 201 18.28 -33.23 -14.83
C ASP A 201 19.30 -33.35 -15.97
N SER A 202 18.97 -32.86 -17.18
CA SER A 202 19.91 -32.93 -18.31
C SER A 202 21.05 -31.93 -18.14
N ASP A 203 22.30 -32.43 -18.08
CA ASP A 203 23.52 -31.63 -17.91
C ASP A 203 23.87 -30.72 -19.12
N ILE A 204 23.04 -30.72 -20.17
CA ILE A 204 23.24 -29.91 -21.37
C ILE A 204 22.82 -28.47 -21.07
N GLY A 205 23.78 -27.55 -21.16
CA GLY A 205 23.65 -26.11 -20.91
C GLY A 205 22.69 -25.32 -21.80
N GLU A 206 21.58 -25.91 -22.23
CA GLU A 206 20.46 -25.21 -22.86
C GLU A 206 19.57 -24.55 -21.80
N LEU A 207 20.15 -23.63 -21.02
CA LEU A 207 19.46 -22.78 -20.06
C LEU A 207 18.28 -21.98 -20.69
N ASN A 208 18.19 -21.93 -22.02
CA ASN A 208 17.31 -21.07 -22.79
C ASN A 208 15.96 -21.69 -23.21
N ARG A 209 15.65 -22.95 -22.88
CA ARG A 209 14.51 -23.64 -23.52
C ARG A 209 13.21 -23.80 -22.74
N GLN A 210 13.07 -23.36 -21.49
CA GLN A 210 11.80 -23.62 -20.78
C GLN A 210 11.22 -22.47 -19.93
N PRO A 211 10.89 -21.31 -20.52
CA PRO A 211 9.97 -20.34 -19.91
C PRO A 211 8.59 -20.93 -19.56
N SER A 212 8.18 -22.00 -20.25
CA SER A 212 6.89 -22.68 -20.01
C SER A 212 6.77 -23.28 -18.62
N MET A 213 7.88 -23.78 -18.03
CA MET A 213 7.89 -24.36 -16.67
C MET A 213 7.33 -23.37 -15.65
N PHE A 214 7.84 -22.15 -15.65
CA PHE A 214 7.46 -21.12 -14.68
C PHE A 214 5.96 -20.81 -14.75
N LEU A 215 5.38 -20.78 -15.95
CA LEU A 215 3.98 -20.45 -16.17
C LEU A 215 3.06 -21.58 -15.79
N LEU A 216 3.43 -22.82 -16.11
CA LEU A 216 2.72 -24.01 -15.64
C LEU A 216 2.64 -23.98 -14.12
N LEU A 217 3.78 -23.80 -13.45
CA LEU A 217 3.84 -23.69 -11.99
C LEU A 217 3.06 -22.47 -11.46
N LEU A 218 3.03 -21.35 -12.19
CA LEU A 218 2.24 -20.17 -11.82
C LEU A 218 0.73 -20.42 -11.88
N VAL A 219 0.22 -21.17 -12.86
CA VAL A 219 -1.19 -21.62 -12.89
C VAL A 219 -1.46 -22.51 -11.68
N LEU A 220 -0.63 -23.53 -11.48
CA LEU A 220 -0.83 -24.54 -10.43
C LEU A 220 -0.70 -23.93 -9.03
N GLY A 221 0.20 -22.96 -8.84
CA GLY A 221 0.39 -22.25 -7.57
C GLY A 221 -0.74 -21.31 -7.19
N ARG A 222 -1.66 -20.97 -8.11
CA ARG A 222 -2.88 -20.20 -7.81
C ARG A 222 -4.06 -21.08 -7.40
N LEU A 223 -3.85 -22.38 -7.28
CA LEU A 223 -4.84 -23.28 -6.71
C LEU A 223 -4.77 -23.24 -5.17
N TYR A 224 -5.78 -23.75 -4.48
CA TYR A 224 -5.72 -24.03 -3.04
C TYR A 224 -6.37 -25.39 -2.73
N PRO A 225 -5.96 -26.07 -1.65
CA PRO A 225 -6.41 -27.43 -1.37
C PRO A 225 -7.88 -27.44 -0.94
N SER A 226 -8.68 -28.36 -1.49
CA SER A 226 -10.05 -28.65 -1.03
C SER A 226 -10.13 -30.04 -0.37
N PRO A 227 -10.83 -30.22 0.76
CA PRO A 227 -11.10 -31.54 1.34
C PRO A 227 -11.82 -32.49 0.38
N MET A 228 -12.50 -31.95 -0.64
CA MET A 228 -13.21 -32.74 -1.66
C MET A 228 -12.28 -33.28 -2.76
N ASP A 229 -11.02 -32.83 -2.83
CA ASP A 229 -10.05 -33.22 -3.87
C ASP A 229 -9.47 -34.64 -3.64
N GLY A 230 -9.67 -35.24 -2.47
CA GLY A 230 -9.08 -36.53 -2.04
C GLY A 230 -9.91 -37.79 -2.32
N THR A 231 -11.18 -37.68 -2.71
CA THR A 231 -12.06 -38.83 -2.95
C THR A 231 -12.21 -39.13 -4.44
N CYS A 232 -11.60 -40.23 -4.91
CA CYS A 232 -11.81 -40.90 -6.21
C CYS A 232 -12.63 -40.12 -7.26
N SER A 233 -12.04 -39.06 -7.82
CA SER A 233 -12.59 -38.35 -8.97
C SER A 233 -11.61 -38.43 -10.15
N ALA A 234 -12.12 -38.31 -11.37
CA ALA A 234 -11.31 -38.30 -12.60
C ALA A 234 -10.31 -37.11 -12.67
N LEU A 235 -10.36 -36.19 -11.68
CA LEU A 235 -9.57 -34.98 -11.57
C LEU A 235 -8.67 -34.97 -10.32
N SER A 236 -8.16 -36.15 -9.92
CA SER A 236 -7.23 -36.26 -8.79
C SER A 236 -6.01 -35.35 -8.95
N MET A 237 -5.60 -34.66 -7.89
CA MET A 237 -4.45 -33.76 -7.92
C MET A 237 -3.11 -34.51 -7.76
N ALA A 238 -3.14 -35.75 -7.26
CA ALA A 238 -1.96 -36.55 -6.96
C ALA A 238 -0.97 -36.75 -8.13
N PRO A 239 -1.40 -36.95 -9.40
CA PRO A 239 -0.48 -37.15 -10.53
C PRO A 239 0.46 -35.96 -10.80
N PHE A 240 0.10 -34.74 -10.38
CA PHE A 240 0.95 -33.56 -10.57
C PHE A 240 2.13 -33.53 -9.58
N ILE A 241 1.95 -34.09 -8.38
CA ILE A 241 2.90 -33.94 -7.26
C ILE A 241 4.33 -34.36 -7.64
N PRO A 242 4.60 -35.54 -8.22
CA PRO A 242 5.97 -35.96 -8.53
C PRO A 242 6.65 -35.03 -9.53
N PHE A 243 5.92 -34.51 -10.51
CA PHE A 243 6.46 -33.60 -11.52
C PHE A 243 6.74 -32.21 -10.96
N ILE A 244 5.84 -31.67 -10.11
CA ILE A 244 6.09 -30.41 -9.38
C ILE A 244 7.32 -30.55 -8.48
N MET A 245 7.42 -31.65 -7.73
CA MET A 245 8.58 -31.92 -6.88
C MET A 245 9.88 -31.91 -7.70
N ARG A 246 9.88 -32.58 -8.86
CA ARG A 246 11.03 -32.64 -9.77
C ARG A 246 11.39 -31.28 -10.37
N CYS A 247 10.42 -30.42 -10.68
CA CYS A 247 10.68 -29.03 -11.10
C CYS A 247 11.47 -28.22 -10.06
N GLY A 248 11.42 -28.60 -8.77
CA GLY A 248 12.26 -28.03 -7.71
C GLY A 248 13.76 -28.20 -7.96
N ASN A 249 14.17 -29.17 -8.78
CA ASN A 249 15.58 -29.41 -9.10
C ASN A 249 16.12 -28.49 -10.21
N SER A 250 15.32 -27.56 -10.71
CA SER A 250 15.69 -26.66 -11.83
C SER A 250 16.97 -25.87 -11.54
N PRO A 251 17.85 -25.65 -12.53
CA PRO A 251 19.00 -24.76 -12.38
C PRO A 251 18.57 -23.28 -12.20
N VAL A 252 17.36 -22.92 -12.63
CA VAL A 252 16.82 -21.55 -12.55
C VAL A 252 16.21 -21.29 -11.17
N TYR A 253 16.79 -20.34 -10.43
CA TYR A 253 16.37 -19.98 -9.06
C TYR A 253 14.85 -19.71 -8.94
N ARG A 254 14.30 -18.85 -9.81
CA ARG A 254 12.86 -18.50 -9.78
C ARG A 254 11.94 -19.69 -10.07
N SER A 255 12.39 -20.66 -10.85
CA SER A 255 11.62 -21.89 -11.10
C SER A 255 11.56 -22.77 -9.86
N ARG A 256 12.64 -22.83 -9.07
CA ARG A 256 12.65 -23.55 -7.78
C ARG A 256 11.68 -22.92 -6.77
N GLU A 257 11.69 -21.59 -6.65
CA GLU A 257 10.73 -20.86 -5.80
C GLU A 257 9.28 -21.12 -6.23
N MET A 258 9.00 -21.02 -7.54
CA MET A 258 7.66 -21.24 -8.05
C MET A 258 7.23 -22.72 -7.89
N ALA A 259 8.13 -23.68 -8.08
CA ALA A 259 7.83 -25.10 -7.87
C ALA A 259 7.44 -25.39 -6.43
N ALA A 260 8.17 -24.82 -5.48
CA ALA A 260 7.86 -24.96 -4.06
C ALA A 260 6.49 -24.37 -3.68
N ARG A 261 6.16 -23.18 -4.20
CA ARG A 261 4.83 -22.58 -4.01
C ARG A 261 3.73 -23.37 -4.69
N ALA A 262 3.98 -23.88 -5.90
CA ALA A 262 3.04 -24.68 -6.67
C ALA A 262 2.76 -26.06 -6.05
N LEU A 263 3.62 -26.56 -5.16
CA LEU A 263 3.40 -27.82 -4.47
C LEU A 263 2.35 -27.71 -3.35
N VAL A 264 2.29 -26.57 -2.67
CA VAL A 264 1.43 -26.36 -1.49
C VAL A 264 -0.06 -26.69 -1.76
N PRO A 265 -0.68 -26.29 -2.88
CA PRO A 265 -2.09 -26.59 -3.15
C PRO A 265 -2.40 -28.08 -3.35
N PHE A 266 -1.39 -28.91 -3.59
CA PHE A 266 -1.55 -30.31 -3.97
C PHE A 266 -1.33 -31.28 -2.80
N VAL A 267 -0.84 -30.77 -1.66
CA VAL A 267 -0.60 -31.58 -0.46
C VAL A 267 -1.69 -31.24 0.55
N MET A 268 -2.48 -32.23 0.94
CA MET A 268 -3.49 -32.03 1.97
C MET A 268 -2.81 -31.73 3.30
N ARG A 269 -3.49 -30.96 4.16
CA ARG A 269 -2.91 -30.51 5.44
C ARG A 269 -2.37 -31.68 6.27
N ASP A 270 -3.12 -32.77 6.32
CA ASP A 270 -2.79 -33.95 7.13
C ASP A 270 -1.62 -34.75 6.52
N GLU A 271 -1.32 -34.54 5.23
CA GLU A 271 -0.21 -35.16 4.51
C GLU A 271 1.06 -34.29 4.53
N ILE A 272 0.98 -33.04 4.99
CA ILE A 272 2.12 -32.12 5.03
C ILE A 272 3.29 -32.70 5.84
N PRO A 273 3.12 -33.19 7.08
CA PRO A 273 4.26 -33.71 7.85
C PRO A 273 4.94 -34.91 7.16
N ALA A 274 4.16 -35.87 6.67
CA ALA A 274 4.68 -37.03 5.95
C ALA A 274 5.41 -36.65 4.65
N THR A 275 4.88 -35.68 3.91
CA THR A 275 5.50 -35.14 2.70
C THR A 275 6.82 -34.42 3.02
N VAL A 276 6.85 -33.62 4.09
CA VAL A 276 8.06 -32.94 4.56
C VAL A 276 9.12 -33.96 4.99
N GLN A 277 8.76 -35.00 5.74
CA GLN A 277 9.70 -36.08 6.10
C GLN A 277 10.27 -36.77 4.85
N THR A 278 9.43 -37.05 3.85
CA THR A 278 9.86 -37.63 2.57
C THR A 278 10.84 -36.72 1.83
N LEU A 279 10.62 -35.41 1.84
CA LEU A 279 11.53 -34.44 1.24
C LEU A 279 12.86 -34.33 2.00
N LEU A 280 12.82 -34.29 3.34
CA LEU A 280 14.01 -34.26 4.19
C LEU A 280 14.87 -35.54 4.03
N ALA A 281 14.23 -36.69 3.83
CA ALA A 281 14.93 -37.95 3.57
C ALA A 281 15.71 -37.95 2.24
N LYS A 282 15.27 -37.17 1.23
CA LYS A 282 15.98 -36.99 -0.04
C LYS A 282 17.21 -36.08 0.07
N LEU A 283 17.34 -35.31 1.16
CA LEU A 283 18.49 -34.43 1.34
C LEU A 283 19.75 -35.25 1.68
N PRO A 284 20.92 -34.81 1.18
CA PRO A 284 22.17 -35.51 1.43
C PRO A 284 22.58 -35.54 2.91
N ASN A 285 23.40 -36.53 3.26
CA ASN A 285 24.14 -36.58 4.53
C ASN A 285 25.48 -35.86 4.39
N CYS A 286 26.07 -35.43 5.52
CA CYS A 286 27.36 -34.74 5.52
C CYS A 286 28.53 -35.59 4.99
N THR A 287 28.34 -36.90 4.89
CA THR A 287 29.33 -37.88 4.42
C THR A 287 29.29 -38.13 2.91
N ASP A 288 28.27 -37.65 2.18
CA ASP A 288 28.20 -37.96 0.75
C ASP A 288 29.20 -37.10 -0.04
N GLN A 289 29.69 -37.63 -1.16
CA GLN A 289 30.87 -37.07 -1.85
C GLN A 289 30.54 -35.96 -2.85
N CYS A 290 29.31 -35.92 -3.37
CA CYS A 290 28.90 -34.94 -4.37
C CYS A 290 27.47 -34.46 -4.12
N PHE A 291 27.28 -33.14 -4.06
CA PHE A 291 25.98 -32.52 -3.81
C PHE A 291 25.62 -31.54 -4.92
N ARG A 292 24.38 -31.59 -5.41
CA ARG A 292 23.84 -30.56 -6.30
C ARG A 292 23.09 -29.50 -5.47
N GLN A 293 23.71 -28.35 -5.25
CA GLN A 293 23.17 -27.28 -4.41
C GLN A 293 21.79 -26.77 -4.87
N ASN A 294 21.54 -26.75 -6.18
CA ASN A 294 20.21 -26.38 -6.72
C ASN A 294 19.11 -27.36 -6.28
N HIS A 295 19.39 -28.67 -6.29
CA HIS A 295 18.47 -29.72 -5.84
C HIS A 295 18.19 -29.61 -4.35
N ILE A 296 19.24 -29.41 -3.53
CA ILE A 296 19.09 -29.18 -2.09
C ILE A 296 18.22 -27.94 -1.85
N HIS A 297 18.58 -26.81 -2.47
CA HIS A 297 17.85 -25.56 -2.32
C HIS A 297 16.37 -25.69 -2.72
N GLY A 298 16.06 -26.33 -3.85
CA GLY A 298 14.69 -26.56 -4.29
C GLY A 298 13.88 -27.45 -3.35
N THR A 299 14.50 -28.51 -2.84
CA THR A 299 13.89 -29.40 -1.84
C THR A 299 13.62 -28.65 -0.53
N LEU A 300 14.58 -27.83 -0.06
CA LEU A 300 14.39 -27.00 1.13
C LEU A 300 13.29 -25.95 0.93
N LEU A 301 13.20 -25.31 -0.23
CA LEU A 301 12.10 -24.38 -0.50
C LEU A 301 10.73 -25.07 -0.45
N GLN A 302 10.63 -26.30 -0.96
CA GLN A 302 9.39 -27.10 -0.87
C GLN A 302 9.04 -27.39 0.60
N VAL A 303 10.01 -27.79 1.41
CA VAL A 303 9.82 -27.98 2.86
C VAL A 303 9.38 -26.68 3.53
N PHE A 304 10.06 -25.57 3.24
CA PHE A 304 9.75 -24.26 3.81
C PHE A 304 8.30 -23.83 3.52
N HIS A 305 7.88 -23.86 2.25
CA HIS A 305 6.54 -23.41 1.87
C HIS A 305 5.42 -24.33 2.39
N LEU A 306 5.66 -25.64 2.48
CA LEU A 306 4.73 -26.59 3.10
C LEU A 306 4.58 -26.32 4.61
N LEU A 307 5.68 -26.11 5.33
CA LEU A 307 5.65 -25.78 6.76
C LEU A 307 5.03 -24.40 7.03
N GLN A 308 5.29 -23.42 6.16
CA GLN A 308 4.67 -22.10 6.24
C GLN A 308 3.14 -22.19 6.11
N ALA A 309 2.65 -22.92 5.11
CA ALA A 309 1.22 -23.15 4.90
C ALA A 309 0.56 -23.88 6.07
N PHE A 310 1.31 -24.77 6.73
CA PHE A 310 0.87 -25.44 7.95
C PHE A 310 0.73 -24.45 9.13
N SER A 311 1.71 -23.57 9.33
CA SER A 311 1.79 -22.60 10.45
C SER A 311 0.73 -21.48 10.38
N ASP A 312 0.43 -20.97 9.19
CA ASP A 312 -0.50 -19.85 8.98
C ASP A 312 -1.97 -20.19 9.30
N SER A 313 -2.26 -21.46 9.60
CA SER A 313 -3.60 -21.90 9.87
C SER A 313 -4.04 -21.61 11.31
N LYS A 314 -5.16 -20.87 11.47
CA LYS A 314 -5.75 -20.53 12.77
C LYS A 314 -6.33 -21.73 13.55
N HIS A 315 -6.19 -22.96 13.05
CA HIS A 315 -6.78 -24.14 13.68
C HIS A 315 -5.90 -24.63 14.82
N ARG A 316 -6.53 -25.00 15.93
CA ARG A 316 -5.84 -25.49 17.13
C ARG A 316 -5.13 -26.80 16.79
N MET A 317 -3.85 -26.91 17.14
CA MET A 317 -3.08 -28.14 16.94
C MET A 317 -3.56 -29.23 17.90
N ASN A 318 -3.92 -30.39 17.37
CA ASN A 318 -4.17 -31.60 18.19
C ASN A 318 -2.83 -32.24 18.59
N ALA A 319 -2.81 -33.05 19.65
CA ALA A 319 -1.61 -33.72 20.13
C ALA A 319 -0.92 -34.59 19.06
N HIS A 320 -1.70 -35.25 18.18
CA HIS A 320 -1.17 -36.01 17.05
C HIS A 320 -0.32 -35.14 16.10
N PHE A 321 -0.85 -33.98 15.70
CA PHE A 321 -0.12 -33.04 14.82
C PHE A 321 1.13 -32.45 15.48
N GLN A 322 1.14 -32.32 16.81
CA GLN A 322 2.35 -31.90 17.52
C GLN A 322 3.43 -32.97 17.51
N GLN A 323 3.05 -34.25 17.63
CA GLN A 323 3.99 -35.36 17.52
C GLN A 323 4.60 -35.44 16.10
N GLU A 324 3.78 -35.30 15.06
CA GLU A 324 4.27 -35.31 13.67
C GLU A 324 5.24 -34.16 13.39
N LEU A 325 4.99 -32.98 13.96
CA LEU A 325 5.94 -31.86 13.90
C LEU A 325 7.22 -32.13 14.69
N ALA A 326 7.14 -32.80 15.84
CA ALA A 326 8.32 -33.21 16.59
C ALA A 326 9.18 -34.17 15.75
N ASP A 327 8.56 -35.12 15.05
CA ASP A 327 9.25 -36.04 14.15
C ASP A 327 9.91 -35.29 12.96
N VAL A 328 9.19 -34.32 12.37
CA VAL A 328 9.78 -33.41 11.35
C VAL A 328 10.97 -32.66 11.91
N ALA A 329 10.90 -32.19 13.15
CA ALA A 329 11.98 -31.48 13.80
C ALA A 329 13.19 -32.40 14.05
N VAL A 330 12.98 -33.66 14.46
CA VAL A 330 14.03 -34.67 14.55
C VAL A 330 14.69 -34.91 13.18
N CYS A 331 13.90 -35.14 12.12
CA CYS A 331 14.43 -35.29 10.76
C CYS A 331 15.22 -34.05 10.30
N THR A 332 14.76 -32.86 10.70
CA THR A 332 15.45 -31.60 10.42
C THR A 332 16.80 -31.59 11.15
N THR A 333 16.84 -31.89 12.45
CA THR A 333 18.09 -31.90 13.24
C THR A 333 19.16 -32.85 12.67
N ALA A 334 18.75 -33.98 12.07
CA ALA A 334 19.68 -34.90 11.41
C ALA A 334 20.44 -34.26 10.22
N LYS A 335 19.97 -33.13 9.69
CA LYS A 335 20.54 -32.41 8.53
C LYS A 335 21.16 -31.05 8.89
N LEU A 336 21.48 -30.80 10.17
CA LEU A 336 21.97 -29.50 10.68
C LEU A 336 23.24 -28.97 10.01
N TRP A 337 24.04 -29.84 9.40
CA TRP A 337 25.22 -29.43 8.64
C TRP A 337 24.88 -28.45 7.50
N LEU A 338 23.64 -28.48 6.98
CA LEU A 338 23.14 -27.58 5.94
C LEU A 338 23.04 -26.12 6.40
N ALA A 339 22.89 -25.86 7.70
CA ALA A 339 22.90 -24.51 8.29
C ALA A 339 24.32 -23.99 8.58
N LYS A 340 25.26 -24.92 8.81
CA LYS A 340 26.61 -24.66 9.30
C LYS A 340 27.57 -24.39 8.12
N ARG A 341 28.80 -23.93 8.42
CA ARG A 341 29.85 -23.65 7.43
C ARG A 341 30.26 -24.86 6.56
N GLN A 342 29.92 -26.07 7.00
CA GLN A 342 30.13 -27.28 6.19
C GLN A 342 29.41 -27.19 4.84
N ASN A 343 28.29 -26.47 4.78
CA ASN A 343 27.63 -26.11 3.54
C ASN A 343 28.17 -24.78 3.02
N PRO A 344 28.90 -24.72 1.89
CA PRO A 344 29.43 -23.46 1.38
C PRO A 344 28.36 -22.55 0.75
N CYS A 345 27.18 -23.07 0.43
CA CYS A 345 26.14 -22.31 -0.26
C CYS A 345 25.27 -21.50 0.71
N LEU A 346 25.47 -20.17 0.73
CA LEU A 346 24.72 -19.26 1.59
C LEU A 346 23.22 -19.28 1.35
N VAL A 347 22.78 -19.41 0.09
CA VAL A 347 21.36 -19.47 -0.26
C VAL A 347 20.70 -20.72 0.33
N THR A 348 21.36 -21.88 0.24
CA THR A 348 20.89 -23.12 0.86
C THR A 348 20.88 -23.02 2.39
N ARG A 349 21.92 -22.43 3.00
CA ARG A 349 21.97 -22.16 4.45
C ARG A 349 20.81 -21.27 4.88
N ALA A 350 20.51 -20.22 4.12
CA ALA A 350 19.44 -19.27 4.40
C ALA A 350 18.08 -19.97 4.52
N VAL A 351 17.69 -20.74 3.48
CA VAL A 351 16.40 -21.46 3.49
C VAL A 351 16.34 -22.49 4.62
N TYR A 352 17.43 -23.19 4.90
CA TYR A 352 17.48 -24.13 6.01
C TYR A 352 17.29 -23.44 7.38
N ILE A 353 17.92 -22.28 7.57
CA ILE A 353 17.75 -21.45 8.77
C ILE A 353 16.31 -20.94 8.89
N ASP A 354 15.70 -20.52 7.77
CA ASP A 354 14.29 -20.12 7.74
C ASP A 354 13.36 -21.29 8.14
N ILE A 355 13.67 -22.53 7.74
CA ILE A 355 12.95 -23.73 8.22
C ILE A 355 13.09 -23.89 9.73
N LEU A 356 14.31 -23.75 10.29
CA LEU A 356 14.52 -23.79 11.74
C LEU A 356 13.69 -22.72 12.46
N PHE A 357 13.70 -21.48 11.94
CA PHE A 357 12.90 -20.38 12.49
C PHE A 357 11.38 -20.66 12.41
N LEU A 358 10.88 -21.27 11.33
CA LEU A 358 9.48 -21.69 11.26
C LEU A 358 9.15 -22.76 12.30
N LEU A 359 10.02 -23.75 12.48
CA LEU A 359 9.83 -24.82 13.46
C LEU A 359 9.81 -24.28 14.89
N THR A 360 10.68 -23.32 15.24
CA THR A 360 10.63 -22.69 16.57
C THR A 360 9.28 -22.00 16.77
N ARG A 361 8.75 -21.24 15.80
CA ARG A 361 7.42 -20.62 15.90
C ARG A 361 6.26 -21.62 16.00
N CYS A 362 6.37 -22.79 15.39
CA CYS A 362 5.33 -23.82 15.42
C CYS A 362 5.32 -24.57 16.76
N LEU A 363 6.50 -24.88 17.30
CA LEU A 363 6.68 -25.71 18.49
C LEU A 363 6.67 -24.93 19.81
N ASP A 364 6.91 -23.62 19.78
CA ASP A 364 6.98 -22.75 20.97
C ASP A 364 5.60 -22.24 21.45
N LYS A 365 4.50 -22.76 20.88
CA LYS A 365 3.14 -22.48 21.36
C LYS A 365 2.83 -23.36 22.58
N PRO A 366 2.63 -22.82 23.79
CA PRO A 366 2.39 -23.61 24.98
C PRO A 366 1.07 -24.38 24.86
N THR A 367 1.14 -25.72 24.90
CA THR A 367 -0.03 -26.54 25.22
C THR A 367 -0.23 -26.50 26.73
N LYS A 368 -1.47 -26.24 27.16
CA LYS A 368 -1.84 -26.12 28.58
C LYS A 368 -1.20 -27.26 29.39
N GLY A 369 -0.23 -26.91 30.25
CA GLY A 369 0.34 -27.80 31.27
C GLY A 369 1.57 -28.64 30.87
N ASN A 370 2.07 -28.56 29.62
CA ASN A 370 3.26 -29.31 29.20
C ASN A 370 4.47 -28.41 29.00
N GLN A 371 5.66 -28.93 29.34
CA GLN A 371 6.95 -28.30 29.03
C GLN A 371 7.07 -28.09 27.51
N PRO A 372 7.65 -26.98 27.01
CA PRO A 372 7.77 -26.73 25.58
C PRO A 372 8.53 -27.86 24.88
N VAL A 373 7.92 -28.46 23.85
CA VAL A 373 8.46 -29.59 23.05
C VAL A 373 9.87 -29.29 22.55
N LEU A 374 10.16 -28.02 22.30
CA LEU A 374 11.42 -27.51 21.78
C LEU A 374 12.60 -27.71 22.74
N GLU A 375 12.37 -27.68 24.06
CA GLU A 375 13.40 -27.98 25.08
C GLU A 375 13.72 -29.47 25.14
N HIS A 376 12.70 -30.32 25.07
CA HIS A 376 12.89 -31.78 25.07
C HIS A 376 13.69 -32.27 23.85
N LEU A 377 13.57 -31.58 22.71
CA LEU A 377 14.28 -31.92 21.47
C LEU A 377 15.68 -31.29 21.35
N GLY A 378 16.12 -30.46 22.30
CA GLY A 378 17.44 -29.81 22.26
C GLY A 378 17.64 -28.82 21.10
N ILE A 379 16.58 -28.44 20.39
CA ILE A 379 16.68 -27.62 19.16
C ILE A 379 17.24 -26.22 19.47
N TRP A 380 16.86 -25.63 20.60
CA TRP A 380 17.43 -24.35 21.02
C TRP A 380 18.94 -24.40 21.27
N GLU A 381 19.48 -25.54 21.72
CA GLU A 381 20.92 -25.71 21.88
C GLU A 381 21.64 -25.72 20.54
N GLU A 382 21.10 -26.43 19.55
CA GLU A 382 21.63 -26.42 18.18
C GLU A 382 21.49 -25.05 17.51
N VAL A 383 20.37 -24.34 17.72
CA VAL A 383 20.20 -22.96 17.25
C VAL A 383 21.26 -22.04 17.88
N ARG A 384 21.50 -22.13 19.19
CA ARG A 384 22.58 -21.37 19.85
C ARG A 384 23.94 -21.69 19.24
N ASN A 385 24.26 -22.97 19.02
CA ASN A 385 25.51 -23.40 18.40
C ASN A 385 25.68 -22.84 16.97
N ILE A 386 24.61 -22.86 16.16
CA ILE A 386 24.61 -22.26 14.82
C ILE A 386 24.94 -20.77 14.92
N ILE A 387 24.28 -20.03 15.80
CA ILE A 387 24.49 -18.59 15.97
C ILE A 387 25.92 -18.32 16.46
N SER A 388 26.37 -18.98 17.53
CA SER A 388 27.72 -18.84 18.13
C SER A 388 28.86 -19.01 17.11
N ARG A 389 28.68 -19.90 16.13
CA ARG A 389 29.69 -20.20 15.09
C ARG A 389 29.44 -19.48 13.77
N SER A 390 28.42 -18.63 13.72
CA SER A 390 28.04 -17.90 12.53
C SER A 390 28.89 -16.65 12.30
N GLU A 391 28.80 -16.15 11.08
CA GLU A 391 29.46 -14.93 10.64
C GLU A 391 28.89 -13.65 11.28
N LEU A 392 27.75 -13.72 11.99
CA LEU A 392 27.28 -12.61 12.83
C LEU A 392 28.22 -12.35 14.02
N ILE A 393 28.84 -13.40 14.57
CA ILE A 393 29.73 -13.28 15.74
C ILE A 393 31.19 -13.30 15.33
N THR A 394 31.57 -14.22 14.46
CA THR A 394 32.98 -14.36 14.08
C THR A 394 33.43 -13.33 13.03
N GLY A 395 32.49 -12.56 12.48
CA GLY A 395 32.72 -11.71 11.31
C GLY A 395 32.91 -12.49 10.00
N PHE A 396 33.05 -11.75 8.90
CA PHE A 396 33.29 -12.30 7.57
C PHE A 396 34.76 -12.13 7.16
N PRO A 397 35.41 -13.20 6.64
CA PRO A 397 36.78 -13.12 6.16
C PRO A 397 36.92 -12.53 4.75
N TYR A 398 35.82 -12.27 4.02
CA TYR A 398 35.84 -11.81 2.63
C TYR A 398 35.18 -10.44 2.45
N THR A 399 35.55 -9.74 1.38
CA THR A 399 34.90 -8.49 0.94
C THR A 399 33.44 -8.73 0.54
N PHE A 400 32.61 -7.69 0.69
CA PHE A 400 31.14 -7.65 0.75
C PHE A 400 30.32 -8.30 -0.41
N THR A 401 30.92 -9.00 -1.36
CA THR A 401 30.28 -9.47 -2.60
C THR A 401 30.22 -10.99 -2.70
N VAL A 402 29.43 -11.65 -1.85
CA VAL A 402 29.12 -13.09 -1.95
C VAL A 402 27.65 -13.29 -2.34
N PRO A 403 27.34 -14.01 -3.43
CA PRO A 403 25.95 -14.32 -3.79
C PRO A 403 25.21 -15.05 -2.66
N GLY A 404 24.01 -14.59 -2.33
CA GLY A 404 23.21 -15.17 -1.24
C GLY A 404 23.50 -14.61 0.15
N LEU A 405 24.50 -13.73 0.30
CA LEU A 405 24.88 -13.17 1.59
C LEU A 405 23.76 -12.36 2.27
N PRO A 406 23.07 -11.42 1.58
CA PRO A 406 21.94 -10.72 2.20
C PRO A 406 20.83 -11.66 2.66
N GLN A 407 20.44 -12.64 1.83
CA GLN A 407 19.41 -13.63 2.18
C GLN A 407 19.80 -14.45 3.42
N TYR A 408 21.05 -14.91 3.46
CA TYR A 408 21.60 -15.65 4.60
C TYR A 408 21.60 -14.81 5.88
N LEU A 409 22.10 -13.56 5.82
CA LEU A 409 22.13 -12.65 6.95
C LEU A 409 20.73 -12.35 7.47
N GLN A 410 19.77 -12.11 6.58
CA GLN A 410 18.39 -11.86 6.97
C GLN A 410 17.77 -13.07 7.69
N SER A 411 17.95 -14.27 7.15
CA SER A 411 17.43 -15.52 7.74
C SER A 411 18.06 -15.79 9.12
N LEU A 412 19.38 -15.65 9.21
CA LEU A 412 20.13 -15.85 10.45
C LEU A 412 19.78 -14.80 11.51
N THR A 413 19.59 -13.54 11.12
CA THR A 413 19.20 -12.47 12.03
C THR A 413 17.80 -12.74 12.61
N LYS A 414 16.84 -13.19 11.80
CA LYS A 414 15.51 -13.59 12.31
C LYS A 414 15.60 -14.72 13.34
N LEU A 415 16.42 -15.74 13.07
CA LEU A 415 16.64 -16.85 14.00
C LEU A 415 17.35 -16.37 15.28
N ALA A 416 18.33 -15.48 15.16
CA ALA A 416 19.04 -14.88 16.30
C ALA A 416 18.10 -14.06 17.19
N ILE A 417 17.27 -13.19 16.59
CA ILE A 417 16.26 -12.40 17.31
C ILE A 417 15.29 -13.33 18.06
N ALA A 418 14.83 -14.41 17.43
CA ALA A 418 13.97 -15.40 18.09
C ALA A 418 14.66 -16.08 19.28
N ALA A 419 15.95 -16.42 19.14
CA ALA A 419 16.74 -17.01 20.23
C ALA A 419 16.91 -16.05 21.41
N VAL A 420 17.16 -14.77 21.14
CA VAL A 420 17.25 -13.74 22.19
C VAL A 420 15.91 -13.62 22.93
N TRP A 421 14.78 -13.59 22.20
CA TRP A 421 13.46 -13.53 22.82
C TRP A 421 13.09 -14.77 23.62
N ALA A 422 13.48 -15.97 23.17
CA ALA A 422 13.15 -17.20 23.88
C ALA A 422 13.76 -17.26 25.28
N VAL A 423 14.98 -16.71 25.45
CA VAL A 423 15.64 -16.63 26.76
C VAL A 423 14.99 -15.57 27.66
N ALA A 424 14.49 -14.48 27.07
CA ALA A 424 13.84 -13.38 27.81
C ALA A 424 12.56 -13.79 28.55
N VAL A 425 11.90 -14.87 28.12
CA VAL A 425 10.58 -15.29 28.61
C VAL A 425 10.67 -16.24 29.83
N GLN A 426 11.85 -16.77 30.17
CA GLN A 426 12.01 -17.69 31.31
C GLN A 426 12.47 -16.98 32.59
N PRO A 427 11.59 -16.73 33.57
CA PRO A 427 11.99 -16.22 34.87
C PRO A 427 12.62 -17.36 35.70
N GLY A 428 13.93 -17.29 35.98
CA GLY A 428 14.55 -18.08 37.05
C GLY A 428 15.88 -18.78 36.78
N GLU A 429 16.38 -18.86 35.54
CA GLU A 429 17.71 -19.44 35.26
C GLU A 429 18.69 -18.36 34.77
N GLN A 430 19.55 -17.86 35.67
CA GLN A 430 20.56 -16.84 35.36
C GLN A 430 21.73 -17.32 34.47
N THR A 431 21.67 -18.49 33.83
CA THR A 431 22.82 -19.03 33.07
C THR A 431 22.40 -19.90 31.88
N ARG A 432 21.61 -19.37 30.93
CA ARG A 432 21.66 -19.85 29.54
C ARG A 432 22.27 -18.75 28.70
N ASP A 433 23.57 -18.89 28.38
CA ASP A 433 24.31 -17.93 27.56
C ASP A 433 23.57 -17.67 26.25
N VAL A 434 23.09 -16.44 26.09
CA VAL A 434 22.56 -15.97 24.82
C VAL A 434 23.76 -15.75 23.91
N PRO A 435 23.81 -16.35 22.71
CA PRO A 435 25.00 -16.30 21.87
C PRO A 435 25.28 -14.89 21.32
N ILE A 436 24.25 -14.04 21.24
CA ILE A 436 24.35 -12.68 20.69
C ILE A 436 23.31 -11.75 21.34
N SER A 437 23.64 -10.48 21.55
CA SER A 437 22.71 -9.47 22.09
C SER A 437 22.10 -8.58 21.00
N PHE A 438 21.03 -7.85 21.33
CA PHE A 438 20.48 -6.83 20.42
C PHE A 438 21.52 -5.73 20.11
N SER A 439 22.31 -5.31 21.09
CA SER A 439 23.36 -4.30 20.89
C SER A 439 24.39 -4.78 19.86
N GLN A 440 24.82 -6.04 19.93
CA GLN A 440 25.76 -6.61 18.95
C GLN A 440 25.16 -6.68 17.53
N LEU A 441 23.88 -7.02 17.40
CA LEU A 441 23.19 -7.01 16.11
C LEU A 441 23.09 -5.59 15.53
N LEU A 442 22.83 -4.59 16.38
CA LEU A 442 22.75 -3.17 15.99
C LEU A 442 24.12 -2.58 15.62
N GLU A 443 25.21 -3.12 16.14
CA GLU A 443 26.59 -2.74 15.78
C GLU A 443 27.10 -3.40 14.48
N SER A 444 26.30 -4.27 13.87
CA SER A 444 26.67 -4.96 12.64
C SER A 444 27.00 -3.97 11.52
N SER A 445 28.02 -4.26 10.71
CA SER A 445 28.35 -3.46 9.52
C SER A 445 27.30 -3.57 8.42
N PHE A 446 26.42 -4.58 8.46
CA PHE A 446 25.40 -4.82 7.44
C PHE A 446 24.06 -4.13 7.76
N PRO A 447 23.57 -3.22 6.90
CA PRO A 447 22.28 -2.56 7.11
C PRO A 447 21.10 -3.54 7.22
N ASP A 448 21.10 -4.65 6.46
CA ASP A 448 20.06 -5.68 6.53
C ASP A 448 19.88 -6.27 7.94
N VAL A 449 21.00 -6.47 8.67
CA VAL A 449 20.99 -7.01 10.03
C VAL A 449 20.45 -5.97 11.01
N ARG A 450 20.94 -4.73 10.90
CA ARG A 450 20.49 -3.62 11.75
C ARG A 450 19.01 -3.32 11.53
N LEU A 451 18.56 -3.28 10.28
CA LEU A 451 17.18 -2.98 9.90
C LEU A 451 16.20 -3.99 10.48
N LEU A 452 16.43 -5.30 10.27
CA LEU A 452 15.57 -6.36 10.84
C LEU A 452 15.54 -6.32 12.37
N THR A 453 16.67 -5.98 12.98
CA THR A 453 16.77 -5.84 14.44
C THR A 453 15.95 -4.66 14.92
N LEU A 454 16.07 -3.50 14.27
CA LEU A 454 15.30 -2.29 14.57
C LEU A 454 13.80 -2.48 14.34
N GLU A 455 13.40 -3.22 13.29
CA GLU A 455 12.00 -3.56 13.04
C GLU A 455 11.40 -4.41 14.17
N ALA A 456 12.11 -5.46 14.58
CA ALA A 456 11.67 -6.31 15.69
C ALA A 456 11.60 -5.56 17.03
N LEU A 457 12.53 -4.64 17.26
CA LEU A 457 12.52 -3.79 18.46
C LEU A 457 11.38 -2.76 18.40
N LEU A 458 11.17 -2.10 17.26
CA LEU A 458 10.09 -1.13 17.07
C LEU A 458 8.70 -1.75 17.28
N GLU A 459 8.48 -2.99 16.82
CA GLU A 459 7.24 -3.71 17.08
C GLU A 459 7.00 -3.88 18.60
N ARG A 460 8.05 -4.18 19.38
CA ARG A 460 7.97 -4.32 20.84
C ARG A 460 7.74 -2.99 21.56
N PHE A 461 8.48 -1.94 21.19
CA PHE A 461 8.32 -0.62 21.80
C PHE A 461 6.98 0.02 21.47
N SER A 462 6.47 -0.15 20.24
CA SER A 462 5.15 0.37 19.85
C SER A 462 3.99 -0.37 20.54
N ALA A 463 4.09 -1.70 20.69
CA ALA A 463 3.12 -2.48 21.46
C ALA A 463 3.06 -2.06 22.94
N ALA A 464 4.21 -1.77 23.55
CA ALA A 464 4.25 -1.28 24.93
C ALA A 464 3.69 0.14 25.08
N ALA A 465 3.99 1.03 24.13
CA ALA A 465 3.49 2.41 24.15
C ALA A 465 1.96 2.52 24.00
N SER A 466 1.34 1.59 23.26
CA SER A 466 -0.11 1.60 22.97
C SER A 466 -0.98 0.95 24.04
N GLY A 467 -0.39 0.34 25.09
CA GLY A 467 -1.13 -0.35 26.15
C GLY A 467 -1.93 -1.59 25.68
N LEU A 468 -1.80 -1.98 24.41
CA LEU A 468 -2.54 -3.05 23.74
C LEU A 468 -1.97 -4.47 23.99
N GLY A 469 -1.04 -4.62 24.93
CA GLY A 469 -0.46 -5.90 25.31
C GLY A 469 -0.28 -6.07 26.81
N GLU A 470 -0.73 -7.20 27.36
CA GLU A 470 -0.51 -7.63 28.76
C GLU A 470 0.98 -7.87 29.13
N LYS A 471 1.93 -7.46 28.29
CA LYS A 471 3.36 -7.75 28.48
C LYS A 471 4.14 -6.45 28.63
N GLU A 472 4.54 -6.16 29.87
CA GLU A 472 5.57 -5.17 30.18
C GLU A 472 6.81 -5.36 29.29
N LEU A 473 7.52 -4.27 29.04
CA LEU A 473 8.74 -4.29 28.24
C LEU A 473 9.76 -5.27 28.88
N PRO A 474 10.32 -6.24 28.14
CA PRO A 474 11.25 -7.21 28.72
C PRO A 474 12.45 -6.54 29.41
N PRO A 475 12.96 -7.07 30.54
CA PRO A 475 14.06 -6.45 31.29
C PRO A 475 15.33 -6.20 30.48
N LEU A 476 15.59 -7.04 29.48
CA LEU A 476 16.76 -6.89 28.60
C LEU A 476 16.71 -5.64 27.70
N LEU A 477 15.52 -5.04 27.51
CA LEU A 477 15.35 -3.81 26.75
C LEU A 477 15.41 -2.56 27.63
N TRP A 478 15.38 -2.73 28.95
CA TRP A 478 15.55 -1.60 29.87
C TRP A 478 16.94 -0.99 29.65
N ASN A 479 17.02 0.34 29.65
CA ASN A 479 18.25 1.11 29.49
C ASN A 479 18.91 1.05 28.09
N MET A 480 18.19 0.64 27.04
CA MET A 480 18.70 0.74 25.65
C MET A 480 18.70 2.18 25.09
N GLY A 481 18.23 3.17 25.86
CA GLY A 481 18.15 4.58 25.45
C GLY A 481 19.49 5.14 24.95
N GLY A 482 20.55 5.01 25.75
CA GLY A 482 21.90 5.41 25.36
C GLY A 482 22.40 4.73 24.08
N THR A 483 22.07 3.46 23.88
CA THR A 483 22.41 2.72 22.65
C THR A 483 21.74 3.35 21.43
N PHE A 484 20.43 3.64 21.50
CA PHE A 484 19.71 4.26 20.39
C PHE A 484 20.19 5.69 20.11
N LEU A 485 20.54 6.47 21.14
CA LEU A 485 21.12 7.80 20.97
C LEU A 485 22.45 7.74 20.19
N MET A 486 23.37 6.84 20.59
CA MET A 486 24.63 6.66 19.87
C MET A 486 24.43 6.17 18.43
N LEU A 487 23.47 5.29 18.20
CA LEU A 487 23.12 4.81 16.85
C LEU A 487 22.55 5.94 15.98
N ALA A 488 21.70 6.80 16.54
CA ALA A 488 21.13 7.94 15.82
C ALA A 488 22.22 8.88 15.27
N MET A 489 23.35 9.04 15.98
CA MET A 489 24.46 9.89 15.52
C MET A 489 25.36 9.21 14.48
N LYS A 490 25.37 7.87 14.41
CA LYS A 490 26.31 7.10 13.57
C LYS A 490 25.68 6.46 12.33
N GLU A 491 24.36 6.29 12.32
CA GLU A 491 23.66 5.55 11.27
C GLU A 491 23.62 6.33 9.96
N ASN A 492 24.05 5.67 8.88
CA ASN A 492 24.08 6.24 7.53
C ASN A 492 22.94 5.69 6.65
N HIS A 493 22.32 4.57 7.03
CA HIS A 493 21.23 3.98 6.28
C HIS A 493 19.90 4.66 6.63
N PRO A 494 19.18 5.27 5.67
CA PRO A 494 18.03 6.13 5.96
C PRO A 494 16.86 5.40 6.62
N GLU A 495 16.59 4.15 6.23
CA GLU A 495 15.51 3.37 6.85
C GLU A 495 15.85 2.99 8.29
N CYS A 496 17.11 2.63 8.58
CA CYS A 496 17.54 2.32 9.94
C CYS A 496 17.43 3.57 10.82
N PHE A 497 17.91 4.71 10.31
CA PHE A 497 17.81 5.99 10.99
C PHE A 497 16.35 6.35 11.32
N CYS A 498 15.44 6.21 10.36
CA CYS A 498 14.01 6.41 10.57
C CYS A 498 13.46 5.51 11.70
N LYS A 499 13.80 4.21 11.70
CA LYS A 499 13.36 3.28 12.75
C LYS A 499 13.92 3.65 14.12
N ILE A 500 15.17 4.12 14.21
CA ILE A 500 15.77 4.58 15.47
C ILE A 500 14.97 5.77 16.03
N LEU A 501 14.65 6.77 15.20
CA LEU A 501 13.81 7.90 15.62
C LEU A 501 12.42 7.46 16.08
N LYS A 502 11.79 6.52 15.35
CA LYS A 502 10.49 5.93 15.72
C LYS A 502 10.57 5.18 17.07
N ILE A 503 11.67 4.47 17.37
CA ILE A 503 11.88 3.79 18.66
C ILE A 503 12.04 4.82 19.79
N LEU A 504 12.90 5.82 19.62
CA LEU A 504 13.09 6.90 20.61
C LEU A 504 11.76 7.62 20.91
N HIS A 505 10.92 7.81 19.89
CA HIS A 505 9.58 8.36 20.05
C HIS A 505 8.64 7.42 20.83
N CYS A 506 8.78 6.09 20.74
CA CYS A 506 7.96 5.15 21.52
C CYS A 506 8.37 5.13 23.00
N MET A 507 9.65 5.34 23.31
CA MET A 507 10.17 5.36 24.69
C MET A 507 9.74 6.61 25.47
N ASP A 508 9.67 6.53 26.80
CA ASP A 508 9.42 7.71 27.65
C ASP A 508 10.68 8.59 27.67
N PRO A 509 10.61 9.88 27.29
CA PRO A 509 11.76 10.79 27.34
C PRO A 509 12.44 10.86 28.71
N SER A 510 11.73 10.65 29.81
CA SER A 510 12.33 10.64 31.15
C SER A 510 13.43 9.57 31.32
N GLU A 511 13.32 8.45 30.60
CA GLU A 511 14.25 7.32 30.68
C GLU A 511 15.57 7.57 29.94
N TRP A 512 15.59 8.39 28.89
CA TRP A 512 16.75 8.51 28.00
C TRP A 512 17.22 9.95 27.73
N LEU A 513 16.39 10.97 27.93
CA LEU A 513 16.76 12.36 27.58
C LEU A 513 17.90 12.88 28.44
N HIS A 514 17.98 12.49 29.72
CA HIS A 514 19.11 12.84 30.59
C HIS A 514 20.44 12.21 30.14
N GLN A 515 20.40 11.17 29.30
CA GLN A 515 21.58 10.47 28.81
C GLN A 515 22.20 11.17 27.59
N THR A 516 21.55 12.17 26.98
CA THR A 516 22.07 12.82 25.76
C THR A 516 23.42 13.48 25.98
N GLU A 517 23.63 14.12 27.14
CA GLU A 517 24.91 14.78 27.46
C GLU A 517 26.06 13.79 27.57
N HIS A 518 25.80 12.63 28.16
CA HIS A 518 26.82 11.60 28.35
C HIS A 518 27.06 10.77 27.07
N CYS A 519 26.00 10.39 26.36
CA CYS A 519 26.09 9.46 25.23
C CYS A 519 26.44 10.12 23.90
N ILE A 520 26.00 11.36 23.68
CA ILE A 520 26.15 12.06 22.38
C ILE A 520 26.67 13.50 22.53
N HIS A 521 27.04 13.93 23.75
CA HIS A 521 27.57 15.26 24.03
C HIS A 521 26.67 16.42 23.60
N LEU A 522 25.35 16.21 23.64
CA LEU A 522 24.34 17.24 23.40
C LEU A 522 23.50 17.43 24.67
N THR A 523 23.33 18.68 25.09
CA THR A 523 22.31 19.03 26.09
C THR A 523 20.92 18.69 25.56
N PRO A 524 19.90 18.45 26.41
CA PRO A 524 18.53 18.20 25.95
C PRO A 524 17.99 19.27 24.99
N LYS A 525 18.40 20.53 25.16
CA LYS A 525 18.05 21.65 24.28
C LYS A 525 18.76 21.56 22.92
N GLU A 526 20.03 21.20 22.89
CA GLU A 526 20.77 20.98 21.64
C GLU A 526 20.25 19.74 20.89
N PHE A 527 19.87 18.69 21.61
CA PHE A 527 19.23 17.52 21.01
C PHE A 527 17.88 17.86 20.37
N LEU A 528 17.09 18.72 21.00
CA LEU A 528 15.85 19.23 20.42
C LEU A 528 16.13 20.01 19.12
N ASN A 529 17.12 20.91 19.12
CA ASN A 529 17.52 21.64 17.90
C ASN A 529 17.94 20.66 16.79
N TRP A 530 18.80 19.70 17.12
CA TRP A 530 19.23 18.66 16.16
C TRP A 530 18.05 17.89 15.56
N THR A 531 17.06 17.52 16.39
CA THR A 531 15.86 16.82 15.92
C THR A 531 14.98 17.71 15.04
N MET A 532 14.84 19.00 15.38
CA MET A 532 14.10 19.98 14.58
C MET A 532 14.79 20.26 13.24
N ASP A 533 16.12 20.30 13.20
CA ASP A 533 16.87 20.46 11.97
C ASP A 533 16.65 19.27 11.03
N ILE A 534 16.58 18.04 11.55
CA ILE A 534 16.22 16.86 10.75
C ILE A 534 14.78 16.97 10.22
N ALA A 535 13.85 17.44 11.05
CA ALA A 535 12.45 17.62 10.67
C ALA A 535 12.24 18.75 9.63
N SER A 536 13.21 19.66 9.47
CA SER A 536 13.18 20.72 8.46
C SER A 536 13.56 20.23 7.05
N ASN A 537 14.20 19.06 6.93
CA ASN A 537 14.66 18.56 5.64
C ASN A 537 13.50 17.88 4.89
N GLU A 538 13.15 18.38 3.70
CA GLU A 538 11.91 18.00 3.03
C GLU A 538 11.97 16.60 2.40
N ARG A 539 10.84 15.87 2.50
CA ARG A 539 10.45 14.66 1.73
C ARG A 539 11.04 13.32 2.15
N SER A 540 10.77 12.87 3.38
CA SER A 540 10.99 11.47 3.76
C SER A 540 10.21 11.06 5.01
N GLU A 541 10.00 9.77 5.23
CA GLU A 541 9.46 9.23 6.51
C GLU A 541 10.30 9.68 7.72
N ILE A 542 11.58 10.03 7.50
CA ILE A 542 12.50 10.53 8.52
C ILE A 542 12.01 11.88 9.04
N GLN A 543 11.56 12.78 8.16
CA GLN A 543 11.00 14.08 8.56
C GLN A 543 9.82 13.90 9.50
N SER A 544 8.90 13.00 9.15
CA SER A 544 7.72 12.68 9.94
C SER A 544 8.05 12.01 11.27
N ALA A 545 9.10 11.16 11.32
CA ALA A 545 9.58 10.56 12.56
C ALA A 545 10.27 11.59 13.48
N ALA A 546 11.08 12.47 12.90
CA ALA A 546 11.77 13.54 13.62
C ALA A 546 10.79 14.57 14.19
N LEU A 547 9.76 14.97 13.43
CA LEU A 547 8.75 15.91 13.89
C LEU A 547 7.99 15.36 15.12
N ARG A 548 7.60 14.08 15.10
CA ARG A 548 6.98 13.40 16.25
C ARG A 548 7.90 13.37 17.46
N LEU A 549 9.16 13.00 17.26
CA LEU A 549 10.15 12.95 18.34
C LEU A 549 10.40 14.34 18.96
N ALA A 550 10.63 15.36 18.14
CA ALA A 550 10.83 16.75 18.61
C ALA A 550 9.63 17.23 19.41
N SER A 551 8.41 16.96 18.93
CA SER A 551 7.17 17.33 19.61
C SER A 551 7.02 16.64 20.97
N LYS A 552 7.38 15.34 21.06
CA LYS A 552 7.38 14.60 22.33
C LYS A 552 8.38 15.17 23.34
N VAL A 553 9.57 15.54 22.88
CA VAL A 553 10.60 16.19 23.73
C VAL A 553 10.14 17.57 24.21
N ILE A 554 9.50 18.36 23.35
CA ILE A 554 8.89 19.65 23.73
C ILE A 554 7.85 19.47 24.83
N VAL A 555 6.92 18.51 24.66
CA VAL A 555 5.90 18.22 25.67
C VAL A 555 6.53 17.78 27.00
N HIS A 556 7.59 16.98 26.95
CA HIS A 556 8.32 16.58 28.16
C HIS A 556 8.92 17.80 28.88
N HIS A 557 9.61 18.69 28.16
CA HIS A 557 10.14 19.93 28.74
C HIS A 557 9.05 20.81 29.35
N MET A 558 7.88 20.92 28.72
CA MET A 558 6.76 21.70 29.27
C MET A 558 6.18 21.08 30.56
N ARG A 559 6.31 19.76 30.76
CA ARG A 559 5.84 19.08 31.99
C ARG A 559 6.83 19.19 33.14
N THR A 560 8.13 19.18 32.87
CA THR A 560 9.19 19.03 33.89
C THR A 560 9.91 20.33 34.25
N SER A 561 9.73 21.40 33.47
CA SER A 561 10.50 22.64 33.62
C SER A 561 10.07 23.53 34.81
N GLU A 562 11.02 23.80 35.72
CA GLU A 562 11.08 24.98 36.60
C GLU A 562 11.72 26.22 35.89
N GLU A 563 12.26 26.07 34.68
CA GLU A 563 12.95 27.13 33.93
C GLU A 563 11.99 28.20 33.38
N THR A 564 12.53 29.42 33.18
CA THR A 564 11.76 30.55 32.64
C THR A 564 11.32 30.28 31.20
N ARG A 565 10.02 30.51 30.93
CA ARG A 565 9.38 30.39 29.60
C ARG A 565 10.15 31.08 28.47
N ASP A 566 10.89 32.13 28.80
CA ASP A 566 11.69 32.94 27.86
C ASP A 566 12.81 32.14 27.17
N SER A 567 13.39 31.15 27.84
CA SER A 567 14.50 30.36 27.28
C SER A 567 14.07 29.41 26.14
N MET A 568 12.80 28.98 26.17
CA MET A 568 12.20 28.04 25.23
C MET A 568 11.42 28.72 24.10
N ALA A 569 11.02 29.98 24.27
CA ALA A 569 10.28 30.76 23.26
C ALA A 569 10.83 30.65 21.82
N PRO A 570 12.15 30.81 21.53
CA PRO A 570 12.65 30.69 20.16
C PRO A 570 12.52 29.26 19.59
N LYS A 571 12.64 28.22 20.44
CA LYS A 571 12.53 26.81 20.02
C LYS A 571 11.07 26.46 19.73
N LEU A 572 10.16 26.94 20.57
CA LEU A 572 8.72 26.79 20.35
C LEU A 572 8.28 27.46 19.05
N LYS A 573 8.81 28.64 18.74
CA LYS A 573 8.52 29.33 17.47
C LYS A 573 9.01 28.55 16.26
N GLN A 574 10.24 28.01 16.31
CA GLN A 574 10.77 27.14 15.25
C GLN A 574 9.91 25.88 15.08
N TRP A 575 9.51 25.23 16.18
CA TRP A 575 8.63 24.06 16.14
C TRP A 575 7.28 24.38 15.49
N VAL A 576 6.63 25.50 15.83
CA VAL A 576 5.37 25.91 15.19
C VAL A 576 5.54 26.06 13.68
N GLN A 577 6.64 26.68 13.23
CA GLN A 577 6.91 26.82 11.79
C GLN A 577 7.04 25.46 11.09
N LEU A 578 7.67 24.47 11.73
CA LEU A 578 7.81 23.11 11.21
C LEU A 578 6.48 22.37 11.14
N VAL A 579 5.62 22.53 12.16
CA VAL A 579 4.28 21.95 12.16
C VAL A 579 3.43 22.56 11.04
N VAL A 580 3.48 23.89 10.88
CA VAL A 580 2.75 24.60 9.82
C VAL A 580 3.23 24.19 8.44
N SER A 581 4.55 24.11 8.21
CA SER A 581 5.09 23.69 6.92
C SER A 581 4.74 22.24 6.58
N SER A 582 4.50 21.38 7.58
CA SER A 582 4.16 19.96 7.41
C SER A 582 2.68 19.67 7.10
N CYS A 583 1.83 20.71 7.06
CA CYS A 583 0.38 20.58 6.83
C CYS A 583 -0.08 20.76 5.38
N GLY A 584 0.81 21.13 4.46
CA GLY A 584 0.42 21.46 3.08
C GLY A 584 -0.16 20.28 2.31
N ASP A 585 -1.20 20.50 1.51
CA ASP A 585 -1.87 19.45 0.72
C ASP A 585 -0.98 18.82 -0.35
N HIS A 586 0.07 19.52 -0.78
CA HIS A 586 1.08 19.02 -1.71
C HIS A 586 2.05 18.01 -1.08
N LEU A 587 2.00 17.81 0.24
CA LEU A 587 2.89 16.91 0.97
C LEU A 587 2.35 15.47 1.03
N PRO A 588 3.23 14.47 1.20
CA PRO A 588 2.82 13.08 1.37
C PRO A 588 1.85 12.88 2.55
N THR A 589 0.94 11.92 2.40
CA THR A 589 0.01 11.45 3.45
C THR A 589 0.67 11.29 4.82
N GLU A 590 1.86 10.68 4.89
CA GLU A 590 2.54 10.39 6.16
C GLU A 590 2.97 11.66 6.91
N SER A 591 3.37 12.72 6.21
CA SER A 591 3.71 14.01 6.82
C SER A 591 2.47 14.68 7.43
N ARG A 592 1.33 14.62 6.74
CA ARG A 592 0.06 15.17 7.22
C ARG A 592 -0.47 14.37 8.42
N LEU A 593 -0.37 13.04 8.37
CA LEU A 593 -0.69 12.17 9.52
C LEU A 593 0.20 12.46 10.72
N ALA A 594 1.51 12.59 10.52
CA ALA A 594 2.46 12.94 11.58
C ALA A 594 2.08 14.26 12.24
N THR A 595 1.65 15.23 11.44
CA THR A 595 1.24 16.53 11.95
C THR A 595 -0.06 16.44 12.76
N ALA A 596 -1.05 15.68 12.30
CA ALA A 596 -2.28 15.43 13.06
C ALA A 596 -2.01 14.76 14.41
N GLU A 597 -1.15 13.75 14.46
CA GLU A 597 -0.74 13.07 15.70
C GLU A 597 0.03 14.02 16.65
N VAL A 598 0.90 14.86 16.10
CA VAL A 598 1.64 15.88 16.85
C VAL A 598 0.69 16.91 17.45
N LEU A 599 -0.27 17.43 16.67
CA LEU A 599 -1.27 18.37 17.16
C LEU A 599 -2.12 17.73 18.28
N THR A 600 -2.56 16.49 18.10
CA THR A 600 -3.31 15.74 19.11
C THR A 600 -2.53 15.62 20.43
N SER A 601 -1.30 15.10 20.38
CA SER A 601 -0.47 14.88 21.57
C SER A 601 -0.04 16.17 22.29
N THR A 602 0.03 17.29 21.56
CA THR A 602 0.45 18.59 22.09
C THR A 602 -0.72 19.51 22.47
N THR A 603 -1.95 19.15 22.10
CA THR A 603 -3.19 19.92 22.35
C THR A 603 -3.33 20.38 23.81
N PRO A 604 -3.19 19.51 24.83
CA PRO A 604 -3.38 19.91 26.23
C PRO A 604 -2.40 20.98 26.71
N PHE A 605 -1.23 21.09 26.07
CA PHE A 605 -0.14 21.98 26.48
C PHE A 605 -0.21 23.33 25.78
N PHE A 606 -0.66 23.35 24.52
CA PHE A 606 -0.61 24.55 23.68
C PHE A 606 -1.97 25.03 23.19
N LEU A 607 -2.75 24.17 22.53
CA LEU A 607 -4.00 24.59 21.87
C LEU A 607 -5.10 24.97 22.85
N THR A 608 -5.22 24.22 23.94
CA THR A 608 -6.27 24.40 24.97
C THR A 608 -5.73 24.96 26.27
N ASN A 609 -4.50 25.48 26.29
CA ASN A 609 -3.94 26.04 27.52
C ASN A 609 -4.77 27.27 27.95
N PRO A 610 -5.15 27.42 29.24
CA PRO A 610 -5.85 28.62 29.72
C PRO A 610 -5.10 29.94 29.45
N HIS A 611 -3.79 29.87 29.23
CA HIS A 611 -2.98 31.00 28.78
C HIS A 611 -2.17 30.59 27.54
N PRO A 612 -2.27 31.32 26.41
CA PRO A 612 -1.61 30.93 25.17
C PRO A 612 -0.09 31.05 25.30
N VAL A 613 0.59 29.94 25.62
CA VAL A 613 2.04 29.87 25.88
C VAL A 613 2.86 30.29 24.66
N LEU A 614 2.38 29.96 23.47
CA LEU A 614 3.01 30.30 22.19
C LEU A 614 2.75 31.75 21.76
N GLY A 615 1.84 32.46 22.45
CA GLY A 615 1.24 33.69 21.94
C GLY A 615 0.12 33.42 20.95
N LEU A 616 -0.68 34.47 20.67
CA LEU A 616 -1.92 34.35 19.90
C LEU A 616 -1.69 33.91 18.45
N GLN A 617 -0.72 34.51 17.76
CA GLN A 617 -0.48 34.24 16.33
C GLN A 617 -0.07 32.78 16.07
N ASP A 618 0.90 32.28 16.83
CA ASP A 618 1.40 30.93 16.68
C ASP A 618 0.34 29.89 17.10
N THR A 619 -0.44 30.18 18.14
CA THR A 619 -1.57 29.31 18.55
C THR A 619 -2.65 29.25 17.46
N LEU A 620 -2.98 30.38 16.84
CA LEU A 620 -3.92 30.42 15.71
C LEU A 620 -3.38 29.72 14.47
N ALA A 621 -2.07 29.78 14.21
CA ALA A 621 -1.44 29.04 13.12
C ALA A 621 -1.60 27.52 13.30
N LEU A 622 -1.41 27.00 14.50
CA LEU A 622 -1.65 25.58 14.80
C LEU A 622 -3.15 25.22 14.69
N TRP A 623 -4.07 26.08 15.10
CA TRP A 623 -5.50 25.86 14.87
C TRP A 623 -5.85 25.83 13.38
N ARG A 624 -5.21 26.68 12.56
CA ARG A 624 -5.36 26.63 11.11
C ARG A 624 -4.90 25.29 10.54
N CYS A 625 -3.80 24.72 11.04
CA CYS A 625 -3.36 23.39 10.68
C CYS A 625 -4.42 22.32 10.96
N VAL A 626 -5.05 22.33 12.14
CA VAL A 626 -6.15 21.40 12.49
C VAL A 626 -7.29 21.52 11.47
N LEU A 627 -7.72 22.76 11.18
CA LEU A 627 -8.81 23.03 10.24
C LEU A 627 -8.48 22.59 8.81
N THR A 628 -7.23 22.76 8.36
CA THR A 628 -6.77 22.28 7.05
C THR A 628 -6.78 20.75 6.98
N LEU A 629 -6.25 20.07 8.01
CA LEU A 629 -6.18 18.59 8.02
C LEU A 629 -7.57 17.94 8.07
N LEU A 630 -8.54 18.56 8.73
CA LEU A 630 -9.95 18.12 8.74
C LEU A 630 -10.61 18.19 7.36
N GLN A 631 -10.08 19.00 6.44
CA GLN A 631 -10.56 19.14 5.07
C GLN A 631 -9.81 18.25 4.08
N SER A 632 -8.90 17.38 4.54
CA SER A 632 -8.13 16.48 3.68
C SER A 632 -9.01 15.49 2.92
N GLU A 633 -8.69 15.22 1.66
CA GLU A 633 -9.37 14.18 0.87
C GLU A 633 -9.11 12.77 1.39
N GLU A 634 -8.04 12.59 2.16
CA GLU A 634 -7.63 11.29 2.71
C GLU A 634 -8.36 11.02 4.03
N PRO A 635 -9.21 9.97 4.10
CA PRO A 635 -9.98 9.68 5.31
C PRO A 635 -9.12 9.49 6.55
N ALA A 636 -7.96 8.81 6.40
CA ALA A 636 -7.04 8.58 7.51
C ALA A 636 -6.51 9.88 8.14
N VAL A 637 -6.26 10.93 7.33
CA VAL A 637 -5.80 12.23 7.82
C VAL A 637 -6.92 12.96 8.57
N ARG A 638 -8.15 12.92 8.03
CA ARG A 638 -9.31 13.53 8.71
C ARG A 638 -9.62 12.84 10.03
N ASP A 639 -9.58 11.52 10.06
CA ASP A 639 -9.82 10.73 11.27
C ASP A 639 -8.77 11.06 12.35
N ALA A 640 -7.48 11.16 11.97
CA ALA A 640 -6.42 11.55 12.89
C ALA A 640 -6.58 13.00 13.40
N ALA A 641 -6.96 13.95 12.54
CA ALA A 641 -7.21 15.34 12.95
C ALA A 641 -8.46 15.49 13.84
N THR A 642 -9.44 14.59 13.67
CA THR A 642 -10.64 14.53 14.54
C THR A 642 -10.28 14.15 15.97
N GLU A 643 -9.22 13.35 16.16
CA GLU A 643 -8.69 13.04 17.49
C GLU A 643 -8.15 14.28 18.21
N THR A 644 -7.58 15.25 17.47
CA THR A 644 -7.16 16.55 18.03
C THR A 644 -8.35 17.30 18.60
N VAL A 645 -9.47 17.37 17.86
CA VAL A 645 -10.70 18.05 18.29
C VAL A 645 -11.30 17.35 19.51
N THR A 646 -11.35 16.02 19.49
CA THR A 646 -11.85 15.20 20.60
C THR A 646 -11.01 15.43 21.86
N THR A 647 -9.68 15.44 21.71
CA THR A 647 -8.74 15.74 22.80
C THR A 647 -8.96 17.15 23.33
N ALA A 648 -9.17 18.14 22.45
CA ALA A 648 -9.40 19.53 22.82
C ALA A 648 -10.71 19.70 23.60
N MET A 649 -11.79 18.99 23.22
CA MET A 649 -13.08 19.02 23.91
C MET A 649 -13.04 18.32 25.29
N SER A 650 -12.18 17.32 25.45
CA SER A 650 -12.03 16.59 26.72
C SER A 650 -11.31 17.39 27.82
N GLN A 651 -10.72 18.54 27.51
CA GLN A 651 -9.96 19.34 28.48
C GLN A 651 -10.89 20.05 29.46
N GLY A 652 -10.48 20.14 30.74
CA GLY A 652 -11.35 20.64 31.81
C GLY A 652 -11.86 22.08 31.61
N ASN A 653 -11.14 22.92 30.88
CA ASN A 653 -11.51 24.31 30.58
C ASN A 653 -12.44 24.48 29.37
N THR A 654 -12.52 23.50 28.47
CA THR A 654 -13.37 23.52 27.25
C THR A 654 -14.55 22.55 27.35
N CYS A 655 -14.47 21.55 28.24
CA CYS A 655 -15.46 20.50 28.45
C CYS A 655 -16.85 21.04 28.84
N ARG A 656 -16.95 22.18 29.52
CA ARG A 656 -18.25 22.79 29.92
C ARG A 656 -18.95 23.56 28.80
N SER A 657 -18.21 23.96 27.77
CA SER A 657 -18.71 24.80 26.68
C SER A 657 -19.32 23.97 25.55
N THR A 658 -19.15 22.65 25.57
CA THR A 658 -19.71 21.73 24.59
C THR A 658 -20.52 20.64 25.31
N GLU A 659 -21.83 20.53 25.05
CA GLU A 659 -22.72 19.48 25.60
C GLU A 659 -22.31 18.04 25.20
N PHE A 660 -21.18 17.88 24.51
CA PHE A 660 -20.74 16.68 23.81
C PHE A 660 -19.40 16.11 24.30
N ALA A 661 -18.92 16.50 25.49
CA ALA A 661 -17.60 16.09 26.02
C ALA A 661 -17.36 14.56 26.14
N PHE A 662 -18.39 13.73 25.89
CA PHE A 662 -18.33 12.27 25.93
C PHE A 662 -18.84 11.57 24.64
N CYS A 663 -19.15 12.32 23.58
CA CYS A 663 -19.61 11.74 22.31
C CYS A 663 -18.44 11.50 21.36
N GLN A 664 -18.43 10.35 20.67
CA GLN A 664 -17.52 10.13 19.53
C GLN A 664 -17.78 11.19 18.47
N VAL A 665 -16.77 12.02 18.18
CA VAL A 665 -16.83 13.01 17.12
C VAL A 665 -16.57 12.30 15.81
N ASP A 666 -17.56 12.31 14.91
CA ASP A 666 -17.38 11.88 13.53
C ASP A 666 -16.67 12.98 12.73
N ALA A 667 -15.84 12.59 11.75
CA ALA A 667 -15.10 13.53 10.92
C ALA A 667 -16.00 14.60 10.25
N SER A 668 -17.27 14.26 9.96
CA SER A 668 -18.24 15.18 9.35
C SER A 668 -18.63 16.38 10.21
N ILE A 669 -18.52 16.28 11.54
CA ILE A 669 -18.90 17.35 12.49
C ILE A 669 -17.66 17.99 13.13
N ALA A 670 -16.51 17.33 13.07
CA ALA A 670 -15.26 17.76 13.69
C ALA A 670 -14.85 19.20 13.32
N LEU A 671 -15.11 19.63 12.07
CA LEU A 671 -14.77 20.97 11.60
C LEU A 671 -15.57 22.10 12.30
N ASP A 672 -16.89 21.92 12.47
CA ASP A 672 -17.73 22.88 13.20
C ASP A 672 -17.32 22.91 14.68
N MET A 673 -17.08 21.73 15.26
CA MET A 673 -16.67 21.62 16.68
C MET A 673 -15.32 22.26 16.96
N ALA A 674 -14.34 22.11 16.06
CA ALA A 674 -13.04 22.77 16.17
C ALA A 674 -13.19 24.30 16.24
N LEU A 675 -14.06 24.87 15.41
CA LEU A 675 -14.35 26.31 15.39
C LEU A 675 -15.09 26.77 16.64
N VAL A 676 -16.03 25.98 17.16
CA VAL A 676 -16.72 26.25 18.44
C VAL A 676 -15.71 26.30 19.58
N VAL A 677 -14.83 25.30 19.69
CA VAL A 677 -13.78 25.25 20.73
C VAL A 677 -12.83 26.44 20.61
N LEU A 678 -12.39 26.79 19.39
CA LEU A 678 -11.53 27.96 19.16
C LEU A 678 -12.21 29.27 19.60
N CYS A 679 -13.49 29.46 19.27
CA CYS A 679 -14.24 30.66 19.65
C CYS A 679 -14.36 30.80 21.18
N ASP A 680 -14.63 29.69 21.88
CA ASP A 680 -14.68 29.67 23.35
C ASP A 680 -13.31 30.00 23.96
N LEU A 681 -12.23 29.40 23.47
CA LEU A 681 -10.87 29.68 23.93
C LEU A 681 -10.49 31.17 23.74
N LEU A 682 -10.86 31.79 22.61
CA LEU A 682 -10.62 33.21 22.37
C LEU A 682 -11.34 34.13 23.37
N GLN A 683 -12.54 33.74 23.82
CA GLN A 683 -13.24 34.44 24.90
C GLN A 683 -12.52 34.25 26.23
N GLN A 684 -12.13 33.02 26.58
CA GLN A 684 -11.40 32.71 27.80
C GLN A 684 -10.06 33.47 27.90
N TRP A 685 -9.35 33.60 26.78
CA TRP A 685 -8.08 34.35 26.71
C TRP A 685 -8.26 35.86 26.71
N ASN A 686 -9.49 36.37 26.54
CA ASN A 686 -9.79 37.79 26.30
C ASN A 686 -8.98 38.35 25.11
N GLN A 687 -8.84 37.56 24.04
CA GLN A 687 -8.03 37.88 22.84
C GLN A 687 -8.89 37.95 21.57
N LEU A 688 -10.21 38.10 21.69
CA LEU A 688 -11.12 38.16 20.55
C LEU A 688 -10.80 39.32 19.59
N ALA A 689 -10.55 40.52 20.13
CA ALA A 689 -10.28 41.71 19.30
C ALA A 689 -9.01 41.58 18.42
N PRO A 690 -7.85 41.13 18.95
CA PRO A 690 -6.67 40.90 18.10
C PRO A 690 -6.76 39.66 17.21
N ALA A 691 -7.59 38.67 17.55
CA ALA A 691 -7.80 37.47 16.73
C ALA A 691 -8.74 37.69 15.54
N LEU A 692 -9.73 38.56 15.69
CA LEU A 692 -10.78 38.76 14.68
C LEU A 692 -10.24 39.12 13.29
N PRO A 693 -9.26 40.04 13.12
CA PRO A 693 -8.67 40.30 11.81
C PRO A 693 -8.04 39.05 11.17
N VAL A 694 -7.45 38.16 11.96
CA VAL A 694 -6.83 36.91 11.47
C VAL A 694 -7.90 35.94 10.97
N LEU A 695 -8.99 35.77 11.73
CA LEU A 695 -10.10 34.89 11.33
C LEU A 695 -10.86 35.42 10.10
N LEU A 696 -11.00 36.74 9.97
CA LEU A 696 -11.53 37.37 8.75
C LEU A 696 -10.57 37.18 7.55
N GLY A 697 -9.26 37.22 7.77
CA GLY A 697 -8.26 36.86 6.77
C GLY A 697 -8.39 35.39 6.30
N TRP A 698 -8.70 34.47 7.21
CA TRP A 698 -8.98 33.08 6.86
C TRP A 698 -10.22 32.94 5.98
N LEU A 699 -11.29 33.71 6.25
CA LEU A 699 -12.45 33.76 5.37
C LEU A 699 -12.09 34.24 3.96
N LEU A 700 -11.24 35.26 3.85
CA LEU A 700 -10.80 35.80 2.55
C LEU A 700 -9.83 34.90 1.77
N GLY A 701 -9.27 33.85 2.39
CA GLY A 701 -8.35 32.94 1.70
C GLY A 701 -6.94 33.47 1.57
N GLU A 702 -6.38 34.07 2.63
CA GLU A 702 -4.96 34.43 2.69
C GLU A 702 -4.06 33.22 2.32
N GLY A 703 -3.37 33.29 1.18
CA GLY A 703 -2.49 32.25 0.63
C GLY A 703 -2.88 31.74 -0.78
N ASP A 704 -4.13 31.96 -1.21
CA ASP A 704 -4.59 31.63 -2.56
C ASP A 704 -4.37 32.84 -3.48
N ASP A 705 -3.19 32.94 -4.12
CA ASP A 705 -2.86 34.08 -4.98
C ASP A 705 -3.80 34.14 -6.20
N LEU A 706 -4.67 35.15 -6.22
CA LEU A 706 -5.54 35.46 -7.37
C LEU A 706 -4.74 35.79 -8.65
N MET A 707 -3.49 36.25 -8.48
CA MET A 707 -2.59 36.71 -9.55
C MET A 707 -1.86 35.58 -10.29
N VAL A 708 -1.63 34.42 -9.65
CA VAL A 708 -0.99 33.25 -10.29
C VAL A 708 -1.87 32.67 -11.43
N CYS A 709 -3.17 32.99 -11.44
CA CYS A 709 -4.13 32.48 -12.43
C CYS A 709 -4.04 33.16 -13.81
N VAL A 710 -3.49 34.37 -13.93
CA VAL A 710 -3.45 35.09 -15.23
C VAL A 710 -2.20 34.74 -16.03
N GLU A 711 -1.10 34.36 -15.37
CA GLU A 711 0.16 34.05 -16.07
C GLU A 711 0.23 32.62 -16.63
N SER A 712 -0.68 31.72 -16.25
CA SER A 712 -0.71 30.33 -16.75
C SER A 712 -1.30 30.15 -18.15
N GLU A 713 -1.82 31.21 -18.79
CA GLU A 713 -2.43 31.14 -20.14
C GLU A 713 -1.47 30.73 -21.28
N HIS A 714 -0.18 30.52 -21.02
CA HIS A 714 0.83 30.18 -22.04
C HIS A 714 1.39 28.75 -21.97
N GLN A 715 0.91 27.90 -21.05
CA GLN A 715 1.18 26.46 -21.14
C GLN A 715 -0.02 25.76 -21.76
N VAL A 716 0.17 25.31 -23.01
CA VAL A 716 -0.75 24.44 -23.74
C VAL A 716 -1.13 23.28 -22.83
N GLU A 717 -2.37 23.29 -22.32
CA GLU A 717 -2.95 22.16 -21.60
C GLU A 717 -2.96 20.95 -22.54
N GLU A 718 -2.07 19.99 -22.28
CA GLU A 718 -2.30 18.62 -22.70
C GLU A 718 -3.50 18.11 -21.89
N ASP A 719 -4.70 18.28 -22.43
CA ASP A 719 -5.91 17.65 -21.91
C ASP A 719 -5.73 16.12 -21.95
N TYR A 720 -5.30 15.54 -20.83
CA TYR A 720 -5.26 14.11 -20.63
C TYR A 720 -6.71 13.61 -20.57
N LEU A 721 -7.22 13.14 -21.72
CA LEU A 721 -8.58 12.63 -22.00
C LEU A 721 -9.10 11.50 -21.06
N PHE A 722 -8.33 11.09 -20.05
CA PHE A 722 -8.62 9.98 -19.15
C PHE A 722 -8.47 10.32 -17.66
N GLU A 723 -8.18 11.57 -17.29
CA GLU A 723 -8.42 11.97 -15.91
C GLU A 723 -9.94 12.13 -15.72
N LYS A 724 -10.48 11.27 -14.86
CA LYS A 724 -11.85 11.36 -14.38
C LYS A 724 -11.98 12.78 -13.80
N ALA A 725 -12.82 13.65 -14.37
CA ALA A 725 -13.12 14.92 -13.72
C ALA A 725 -13.68 14.57 -12.32
N GLU A 726 -12.90 14.81 -11.28
CA GLU A 726 -13.26 14.48 -9.90
C GLU A 726 -14.25 15.54 -9.40
N ILE A 727 -15.51 15.15 -9.29
CA ILE A 727 -16.68 16.03 -9.18
C ILE A 727 -16.74 16.84 -7.86
N ASN A 728 -15.79 16.70 -6.92
CA ASN A 728 -15.98 17.18 -5.53
C ASN A 728 -14.81 17.88 -4.84
N PHE A 729 -13.80 18.39 -5.56
CA PHE A 729 -12.60 19.00 -4.93
C PHE A 729 -12.89 20.21 -4.00
N TRP A 730 -14.08 20.82 -4.10
CA TRP A 730 -14.34 22.16 -3.57
C TRP A 730 -15.46 22.26 -2.52
N ALA A 731 -16.15 21.15 -2.22
CA ALA A 731 -17.26 21.15 -1.27
C ALA A 731 -16.80 21.47 0.17
N GLU A 732 -15.65 20.92 0.57
CA GLU A 732 -15.09 21.09 1.93
C GLU A 732 -14.73 22.55 2.22
N THR A 733 -14.15 23.27 1.25
CA THR A 733 -13.83 24.70 1.38
C THR A 733 -15.08 25.55 1.65
N LEU A 734 -16.19 25.27 0.96
CA LEU A 734 -17.46 25.99 1.18
C LEU A 734 -18.09 25.63 2.52
N ILE A 735 -17.99 24.38 2.95
CA ILE A 735 -18.43 23.93 4.28
C ILE A 735 -17.64 24.66 5.37
N PHE A 736 -16.32 24.78 5.22
CA PHE A 736 -15.46 25.54 6.12
C PHE A 736 -15.89 27.02 6.21
N VAL A 737 -16.09 27.69 5.07
CA VAL A 737 -16.52 29.10 5.02
C VAL A 737 -17.86 29.28 5.74
N LYS A 738 -18.80 28.37 5.50
CA LYS A 738 -20.12 28.37 6.14
C LYS A 738 -20.01 28.23 7.66
N TYR A 739 -19.22 27.27 8.16
CA TYR A 739 -19.05 27.08 9.60
C TYR A 739 -18.27 28.22 10.25
N LEU A 740 -17.22 28.74 9.60
CA LEU A 740 -16.45 29.87 10.12
C LEU A 740 -17.34 31.13 10.22
N TYR A 741 -18.11 31.45 9.19
CA TYR A 741 -19.08 32.54 9.22
C TYR A 741 -20.10 32.37 10.34
N LYS A 742 -20.74 31.19 10.43
CA LYS A 742 -21.74 30.86 11.46
C LYS A 742 -21.20 31.09 12.87
N ASN A 743 -20.03 30.55 13.18
CA ASN A 743 -19.44 30.62 14.52
C ASN A 743 -18.97 32.04 14.87
N LEU A 744 -18.36 32.75 13.91
CA LEU A 744 -17.98 34.16 14.11
C LEU A 744 -19.19 35.06 14.32
N TYR A 745 -20.25 34.91 13.52
CA TYR A 745 -21.49 35.68 13.68
C TYR A 745 -22.10 35.44 15.07
N HIS A 746 -22.21 34.17 15.49
CA HIS A 746 -22.72 33.82 16.81
C HIS A 746 -21.88 34.41 17.94
N LEU A 747 -20.55 34.34 17.82
CA LEU A 747 -19.60 34.88 18.79
C LEU A 747 -19.76 36.40 18.94
N LEU A 748 -19.79 37.13 17.82
CA LEU A 748 -19.92 38.58 17.79
C LEU A 748 -21.29 39.06 18.30
N SER A 749 -22.36 38.31 18.05
CA SER A 749 -23.72 38.64 18.53
C SER A 749 -23.88 38.57 20.05
N LYS A 750 -23.06 37.74 20.73
CA LYS A 750 -23.11 37.53 22.18
C LYS A 750 -22.14 38.41 22.97
N SER A 751 -21.07 38.89 22.35
CA SER A 751 -20.05 39.71 23.00
C SER A 751 -20.33 41.20 22.86
N SER A 752 -20.22 41.98 23.93
CA SER A 752 -20.18 43.45 23.85
C SER A 752 -18.84 43.88 23.22
N TRP A 753 -18.83 44.00 21.90
CA TRP A 753 -17.61 44.24 21.13
C TRP A 753 -17.24 45.73 21.10
N HIS A 754 -15.98 46.03 21.38
CA HIS A 754 -15.40 47.37 21.24
C HIS A 754 -14.13 47.27 20.38
N PRO A 755 -14.05 47.97 19.23
CA PRO A 755 -12.92 47.84 18.32
C PRO A 755 -11.63 48.41 18.95
N LEU A 756 -10.65 47.53 19.18
CA LEU A 756 -9.32 47.90 19.69
C LEU A 756 -8.31 48.27 18.57
N SER A 757 -8.59 47.92 17.30
CA SER A 757 -7.69 48.19 16.16
C SER A 757 -8.45 48.54 14.86
N PRO A 758 -8.95 49.78 14.70
CA PRO A 758 -9.72 50.19 13.51
C PRO A 758 -8.94 50.10 12.20
N GLU A 759 -7.61 50.28 12.23
CA GLU A 759 -6.77 50.29 11.02
C GLU A 759 -6.72 48.94 10.28
N ARG A 760 -6.57 47.83 11.00
CA ARG A 760 -6.54 46.48 10.39
C ARG A 760 -7.89 46.08 9.79
N LEU A 761 -8.99 46.52 10.41
CA LEU A 761 -10.33 46.25 9.90
C LEU A 761 -10.64 47.09 8.65
N CYS A 762 -10.25 48.36 8.64
CA CYS A 762 -10.32 49.20 7.45
C CYS A 762 -9.48 48.62 6.30
N HIS A 763 -8.30 48.07 6.58
CA HIS A 763 -7.49 47.37 5.59
C HIS A 763 -8.21 46.14 5.03
N LEU A 764 -8.71 45.25 5.88
CA LEU A 764 -9.47 44.06 5.46
C LEU A 764 -10.72 44.41 4.65
N GLN A 765 -11.44 45.47 5.03
CA GLN A 765 -12.60 45.95 4.28
C GLN A 765 -12.22 46.45 2.89
N ARG A 766 -11.10 47.18 2.77
CA ARG A 766 -10.56 47.59 1.46
C ARG A 766 -10.19 46.37 0.62
N THR A 767 -9.41 45.44 1.18
CA THR A 767 -9.01 44.20 0.48
C THR A 767 -10.21 43.37 0.03
N ALA A 768 -11.20 43.17 0.89
CA ALA A 768 -12.41 42.42 0.55
C ALA A 768 -13.22 43.12 -0.56
N SER A 769 -13.31 44.46 -0.52
CA SER A 769 -14.01 45.23 -1.56
C SER A 769 -13.29 45.17 -2.90
N GLU A 770 -11.95 45.30 -2.90
CA GLU A 770 -11.10 45.18 -4.09
C GLU A 770 -11.19 43.77 -4.70
N GLN A 771 -11.12 42.71 -3.88
CA GLN A 771 -11.32 41.33 -4.33
C GLN A 771 -12.72 41.13 -4.93
N CYS A 772 -13.76 41.67 -4.31
CA CYS A 772 -15.13 41.56 -4.82
C CYS A 772 -15.28 42.21 -6.21
N HIS A 773 -14.66 43.37 -6.41
CA HIS A 773 -14.65 44.06 -7.71
C HIS A 773 -13.87 43.26 -8.77
N LEU A 774 -12.70 42.74 -8.42
CA LEU A 774 -11.88 41.94 -9.32
C LEU A 774 -12.59 40.64 -9.73
N LEU A 775 -13.18 39.91 -8.78
CA LEU A 775 -13.95 38.69 -9.06
C LEU A 775 -15.16 38.97 -9.95
N SER A 776 -15.84 40.09 -9.73
CA SER A 776 -16.97 40.53 -10.58
C SER A 776 -16.53 40.83 -12.01
N GLN A 777 -15.28 41.24 -12.23
CA GLN A 777 -14.72 41.46 -13.56
C GLN A 777 -14.31 40.13 -14.20
N LEU A 778 -13.55 39.29 -13.50
CA LEU A 778 -13.08 37.99 -14.00
C LEU A 778 -14.25 37.07 -14.37
N LEU A 779 -15.30 37.01 -13.54
CA LEU A 779 -16.51 36.22 -13.84
C LEU A 779 -17.26 36.72 -15.09
N LYS A 780 -17.11 38.00 -15.47
CA LYS A 780 -17.70 38.55 -16.72
C LYS A 780 -16.82 38.30 -17.94
N GLU A 781 -15.52 38.15 -17.75
CA GLU A 781 -14.55 37.88 -18.83
C GLU A 781 -14.55 36.39 -19.25
N LEU A 782 -15.05 35.49 -18.39
CA LEU A 782 -15.19 34.06 -18.71
C LEU A 782 -16.14 33.81 -19.90
N PRO A 783 -15.81 32.86 -20.80
CA PRO A 783 -16.65 32.54 -21.95
C PRO A 783 -17.95 31.81 -21.51
N PRO A 784 -19.09 31.99 -22.21
CA PRO A 784 -20.37 31.37 -21.84
C PRO A 784 -20.35 29.84 -21.63
N PRO A 785 -19.59 29.05 -22.42
CA PRO A 785 -19.43 27.62 -22.18
C PRO A 785 -18.82 27.29 -20.82
N ALA A 786 -17.91 28.12 -20.29
CA ALA A 786 -17.26 27.86 -19.00
C ALA A 786 -18.27 27.94 -17.84
N ALA A 787 -19.18 28.91 -17.89
CA ALA A 787 -20.28 29.04 -16.92
C ALA A 787 -21.32 27.92 -17.06
N PHE A 788 -21.63 27.51 -18.31
CA PHE A 788 -22.58 26.41 -18.57
C PHE A 788 -22.03 25.04 -18.14
N LEU A 789 -20.75 24.78 -18.41
CA LEU A 789 -20.08 23.52 -18.10
C LEU A 789 -19.54 23.47 -16.66
N LYS A 790 -19.64 24.57 -15.89
CA LYS A 790 -19.09 24.70 -14.53
C LYS A 790 -17.64 24.21 -14.47
N THR A 791 -16.79 24.80 -15.30
CA THR A 791 -15.37 24.44 -15.35
C THR A 791 -14.69 24.61 -13.99
N VAL A 792 -13.50 24.01 -13.83
CA VAL A 792 -12.70 24.11 -12.60
C VAL A 792 -12.42 25.58 -12.26
N GLU A 793 -12.08 26.38 -13.26
CA GLU A 793 -11.85 27.81 -13.13
C GLU A 793 -13.09 28.59 -12.66
N PHE A 794 -14.26 28.36 -13.29
CA PHE A 794 -15.51 28.97 -12.85
C PHE A 794 -15.85 28.60 -11.41
N THR A 795 -15.66 27.34 -11.04
CA THR A 795 -15.93 26.84 -9.68
C THR A 795 -15.01 27.50 -8.66
N ARG A 796 -13.71 27.64 -8.97
CA ARG A 796 -12.73 28.34 -8.13
C ARG A 796 -13.11 29.81 -7.89
N LEU A 797 -13.47 30.54 -8.95
CA LEU A 797 -13.87 31.95 -8.83
C LEU A 797 -15.15 32.12 -8.00
N ARG A 798 -16.13 31.22 -8.14
CA ARG A 798 -17.37 31.26 -7.33
C ARG A 798 -17.12 31.00 -5.84
N ILE A 799 -16.20 30.11 -5.49
CA ILE A 799 -15.82 29.88 -4.08
C ILE A 799 -15.20 31.15 -3.50
N GLN A 800 -14.30 31.79 -4.25
CA GLN A 800 -13.67 33.02 -3.80
C GLN A 800 -14.69 34.16 -3.65
N GLU A 801 -15.68 34.23 -4.54
CA GLU A 801 -16.79 35.18 -4.41
C GLU A 801 -17.59 34.96 -3.11
N GLU A 802 -17.98 33.72 -2.80
CA GLU A 802 -18.69 33.38 -1.55
C GLU A 802 -17.86 33.73 -0.31
N ARG A 803 -16.55 33.47 -0.33
CA ARG A 803 -15.59 33.85 0.72
C ARG A 803 -15.57 35.34 0.97
N THR A 804 -15.41 36.12 -0.10
CA THR A 804 -15.37 37.58 -0.04
C THR A 804 -16.69 38.16 0.45
N LEU A 805 -17.83 37.65 -0.03
CA LEU A 805 -19.15 38.07 0.41
C LEU A 805 -19.42 37.75 1.88
N ALA A 806 -19.03 36.57 2.37
CA ALA A 806 -19.15 36.19 3.77
C ALA A 806 -18.35 37.14 4.69
N CYS A 807 -17.13 37.50 4.29
CA CYS A 807 -16.30 38.46 5.02
C CYS A 807 -16.93 39.87 5.04
N LEU A 808 -17.39 40.37 3.89
CA LEU A 808 -18.05 41.68 3.79
C LEU A 808 -19.32 41.77 4.65
N ARG A 809 -20.11 40.69 4.74
CA ARG A 809 -21.30 40.62 5.61
C ARG A 809 -20.93 40.75 7.09
N LEU A 810 -19.87 40.07 7.55
CA LEU A 810 -19.40 40.19 8.94
C LEU A 810 -18.84 41.59 9.23
N LEU A 811 -18.09 42.17 8.29
CA LEU A 811 -17.59 43.54 8.43
C LEU A 811 -18.73 44.57 8.50
N ALA A 812 -19.78 44.42 7.68
CA ALA A 812 -20.95 45.29 7.73
C ALA A 812 -21.71 45.20 9.06
N PHE A 813 -21.82 43.98 9.62
CA PHE A 813 -22.39 43.75 10.96
C PHE A 813 -21.58 44.48 12.06
N LEU A 814 -20.25 44.41 12.00
CA LEU A 814 -19.36 45.08 12.96
C LEU A 814 -19.44 46.62 12.90
N GLU A 815 -19.79 47.19 11.75
CA GLU A 815 -19.96 48.64 11.56
C GLU A 815 -21.34 49.17 11.96
N GLY A 816 -22.29 48.29 12.35
CA GLY A 816 -23.65 48.68 12.67
C GLY A 816 -24.45 49.20 11.46
N LYS A 817 -24.01 48.89 10.23
CA LYS A 817 -24.67 49.28 8.98
C LYS A 817 -25.72 48.26 8.52
N GLU A 818 -26.47 47.67 9.46
CA GLU A 818 -27.63 46.85 9.11
C GLU A 818 -28.82 47.77 8.77
N GLY A 819 -28.83 48.29 7.55
CA GLY A 819 -29.91 49.12 7.04
C GLY A 819 -29.69 49.50 5.58
N GLU A 820 -30.53 48.96 4.71
CA GLU A 820 -30.70 49.24 3.27
C GLU A 820 -29.75 48.49 2.30
N ASN A 821 -30.31 47.47 1.64
CA ASN A 821 -29.79 46.72 0.49
C ASN A 821 -28.81 45.56 0.72
N THR A 822 -29.03 44.71 1.73
CA THR A 822 -28.39 43.39 1.79
C THR A 822 -29.46 42.30 1.70
N LEU A 823 -29.54 41.63 0.54
CA LEU A 823 -30.34 40.42 0.35
C LEU A 823 -29.87 39.35 1.34
N VAL A 824 -30.66 39.14 2.39
CA VAL A 824 -30.67 37.91 3.18
C VAL A 824 -31.24 36.82 2.26
N PRO A 825 -30.49 35.77 1.84
CA PRO A 825 -31.16 34.57 1.42
C PRO A 825 -31.79 33.98 2.69
N SER A 826 -33.12 34.07 2.78
CA SER A 826 -33.85 33.33 3.80
C SER A 826 -33.52 31.84 3.66
N ALA A 827 -33.69 31.08 4.74
CA ALA A 827 -33.47 29.63 4.78
C ALA A 827 -34.35 28.79 3.80
N ALA A 828 -35.01 29.42 2.82
CA ALA A 828 -35.83 28.78 1.80
C ALA A 828 -35.36 29.02 0.35
N ASP A 829 -34.39 29.90 0.08
CA ASP A 829 -33.92 30.15 -1.30
C ASP A 829 -32.54 29.52 -1.54
N SER A 830 -32.56 28.19 -1.64
CA SER A 830 -31.50 27.42 -2.28
C SER A 830 -31.94 27.10 -3.71
N PRO A 831 -31.07 27.13 -4.74
CA PRO A 831 -31.37 26.37 -5.94
C PRO A 831 -31.43 24.91 -5.49
N ALA A 832 -32.57 24.27 -5.71
CA ALA A 832 -32.84 22.87 -5.37
C ALA A 832 -31.87 21.85 -6.01
N GLU A 833 -30.82 22.30 -6.70
CA GLU A 833 -29.83 21.49 -7.40
C GLU A 833 -28.62 21.11 -6.53
N ALA A 834 -28.39 21.73 -5.36
CA ALA A 834 -27.28 21.33 -4.48
C ALA A 834 -27.60 20.05 -3.67
N ASN A 835 -28.87 19.73 -3.43
CA ASN A 835 -29.30 18.52 -2.72
C ASN A 835 -29.52 17.29 -3.63
N GLN A 836 -29.36 17.42 -4.96
CA GLN A 836 -29.45 16.28 -5.89
C GLN A 836 -28.12 15.56 -6.11
N LEU A 837 -27.02 16.05 -5.54
CA LEU A 837 -25.69 15.46 -5.69
C LEU A 837 -25.32 14.45 -4.57
N THR A 838 -26.23 14.13 -3.64
CA THR A 838 -25.89 13.37 -2.41
C THR A 838 -26.69 12.10 -2.13
N LEU A 839 -27.56 11.60 -3.03
CA LEU A 839 -28.24 10.32 -2.82
C LEU A 839 -28.25 9.43 -4.09
N PRO A 840 -27.71 8.20 -4.06
CA PRO A 840 -28.00 7.21 -5.08
C PRO A 840 -29.45 6.76 -4.89
N GLY A 841 -30.31 7.06 -5.87
CA GLY A 841 -31.71 6.66 -5.85
C GLY A 841 -31.87 5.13 -5.76
N THR A 842 -32.38 4.65 -4.64
CA THR A 842 -33.07 3.35 -4.56
C THR A 842 -34.41 3.48 -5.27
N GLU A 843 -34.49 3.00 -6.51
CA GLU A 843 -35.76 2.66 -7.14
C GLU A 843 -36.32 1.41 -6.45
N MET A 844 -37.30 1.60 -5.57
CA MET A 844 -38.28 0.57 -5.26
C MET A 844 -39.28 0.51 -6.43
N ALA A 845 -39.20 -0.55 -7.22
CA ALA A 845 -40.29 -0.98 -8.08
C ALA A 845 -41.38 -1.64 -7.21
N CYS A 846 -42.63 -1.24 -7.45
CA CYS A 846 -43.79 -2.09 -7.19
C CYS A 846 -43.74 -3.34 -8.07
#